data_AF-A0A0E0G4S7-F1
#
_entry.id   AF-A0A0E0G4S7-F1
#
_cell.length_a   1.000
_cell.length_b   1.000
_cell.length_c   1.000
_cell.angle_alpha   90.00
_cell.angle_beta   90.00
_cell.angle_gamma   90.00
#
_symmetry.space_group_name_H-M   'P 1'
#
loop_
_entity.id
_entity.type
_entity.pdbx_description
1 polymer ?
#
loop_
_entity_poly.entity_id
_entity_poly.type
_entity_poly.pdbx_seq_one_letter_code
_entity_poly.pdbx_strand_id
1 'polypeptide(L)'
;MKSIVYSYKHGFSGFAAMLTESQAEELARLPEVISVKPNTYHQAQTTRSWDFLGLNYNEQSGLLKKAKNGEDVIVGVIDSGIWPESRSFDDNGYSPVPARWKGKCQTGAAFNATTGCNRKIIGVRWYSGGIPDENLKGEYMSARDLGGHGTHVASTIVGGQVRNVSHRQGGALAAGTARGGAPRARVAVYKVCWGLRAQCGGAAILAAIDDAMNDGVDVLSLSIGGAGEHYETLHAVARGIPVVFGGGNDGPTPQIVRNTVPWVITVAASTIDRAFPTVISLGNNEKFVGQSLYYNATASSTKFQMLVDGSSCDAETLASINITRKVVLCSPPSMTPPRLLLGDVIGRVIKAGANGLIFVQYSVSNALDFLNACSRASVPCVLVDYEITRRIESYMTSTSTPMVKVSPAMTVVGSGVLSPRIAAFSSRGPSSLFPGILKPDIAAPGVSILAAVGDSYELKSGTSMACPHVSAVVALLKMVHPDWSPAMIKSAIVTTASVTDRFGMPIQAEAVPRKVADPFDFGGGHIEPDKAIDPGLVYDIDPSHYTKFFNCTFLEAEDDCESYMEQIYQLNLPSIAVPKLKDSVTVWRTVTNVGEAEATYHAVLEAPVGMTMSVEPSVITFTRGGSRSLTFKVTFTTTQRVQGGYTFGSLTWLDGNTHSVRIPIAVRTIIQDFLYIVYMGEKKHDDPSVVTASHHDALTSVFGSKDEAMKSIVYSYKHGFSGFAAMLTESQADELAKLPGVVTVKPNTYHETHTTRSWDFLGLNYYEQSSLLKKASYGEDVIVGVVDSGIWPESQSFDDNGYGPVPARWKGNCQTGVAFNTTSCNRKIIGARWYSSGIPDESLKGDYMSPRDLNGHGTHTASTIAGKQVWNASHHRSGLAAGVARGGAPRARLAVYKACWGTTGTCSTAAVLAAVDDAINDGVDVLSLSLGIGSDIPGTLHAVASGITVVFAGGNAGPAPQTVENVVPWVITVAASTIDRSFPTVVSLGNKEKLVGQSLNYNATKNNSNYHMLVFGSSCDEESLATVNVTGKIVLCYAPLEAAATSSPNPAFGTAAIGIAKGGAKGLIFAHQRTNIFDDLENCNKILPAGCMMVDFEIAARIASYLNITRKPVAKISRAVTVVGNGVLAPRIAAFSILAAVGDSYKFMSGTSMACPHVSAVAALLKSVHPDWSPAMINIGD
;
A
#
# COMPACT_ATOMS: atom_id res chain seq x y z
N MET A 1 42.90 7.28 -35.33
CA MET A 1 42.08 6.63 -34.28
C MET A 1 42.27 7.19 -32.86
N LYS A 2 42.88 8.37 -32.62
CA LYS A 2 42.95 8.98 -31.27
C LYS A 2 41.83 9.99 -30.94
N SER A 3 40.92 10.25 -31.88
CA SER A 3 39.87 11.28 -31.76
C SER A 3 38.52 10.75 -31.26
N ILE A 4 38.20 9.46 -31.44
CA ILE A 4 36.91 8.89 -31.02
C ILE A 4 36.93 8.66 -29.50
N VAL A 5 35.95 9.25 -28.81
CA VAL A 5 35.78 9.21 -27.35
C VAL A 5 34.81 8.10 -26.94
N TYR A 6 33.71 7.93 -27.69
CA TYR A 6 32.70 6.88 -27.48
C TYR A 6 32.16 6.37 -28.81
N SER A 7 31.69 5.11 -28.84
CA SER A 7 30.95 4.54 -29.97
C SER A 7 29.65 3.93 -29.45
N TYR A 8 28.54 4.33 -30.06
CA TYR A 8 27.18 3.90 -29.72
C TYR A 8 26.77 2.82 -30.73
N LYS A 9 26.36 1.65 -30.21
CA LYS A 9 26.11 0.43 -31.00
C LYS A 9 24.82 -0.31 -30.64
N HIS A 10 24.10 0.11 -29.60
CA HIS A 10 22.99 -0.66 -29.01
C HIS A 10 21.63 0.06 -29.04
N GLY A 11 21.60 1.39 -29.11
CA GLY A 11 20.36 2.18 -29.26
C GLY A 11 20.25 2.95 -30.58
N PHE A 12 21.40 3.31 -31.17
CA PHE A 12 21.55 3.89 -32.51
C PHE A 12 23.02 3.74 -32.92
N SER A 13 23.30 3.77 -34.23
CA SER A 13 24.67 3.77 -34.76
C SER A 13 25.26 5.18 -34.71
N GLY A 14 26.37 5.37 -34.00
CA GLY A 14 27.07 6.65 -33.97
C GLY A 14 28.37 6.63 -33.15
N PHE A 15 29.04 7.77 -33.09
CA PHE A 15 30.23 7.96 -32.26
C PHE A 15 30.36 9.41 -31.80
N ALA A 16 31.04 9.61 -30.66
CA ALA A 16 31.49 10.92 -30.20
C ALA A 16 32.98 11.05 -30.51
N ALA A 17 33.42 12.20 -31.03
CA ALA A 17 34.82 12.47 -31.33
C ALA A 17 35.23 13.91 -30.99
N MET A 18 36.50 14.11 -30.64
CA MET A 18 37.13 15.42 -30.57
C MET A 18 37.46 15.88 -31.98
N LEU A 19 36.81 16.94 -32.44
CA LEU A 19 36.88 17.51 -33.79
C LEU A 19 37.03 19.03 -33.72
N THR A 20 37.67 19.64 -34.71
CA THR A 20 37.52 21.09 -34.96
C THR A 20 36.16 21.40 -35.58
N GLU A 21 35.73 22.65 -35.53
CA GLU A 21 34.47 23.11 -36.14
C GLU A 21 34.40 22.78 -37.63
N SER A 22 35.49 23.02 -38.37
CA SER A 22 35.63 22.63 -39.78
C SER A 22 35.51 21.12 -40.04
N GLN A 23 36.07 20.28 -39.15
CA GLN A 23 35.97 18.83 -39.25
C GLN A 23 34.56 18.34 -38.94
N ALA A 24 33.84 19.00 -38.03
CA ALA A 24 32.45 18.70 -37.72
C ALA A 24 31.52 19.04 -38.90
N GLU A 25 31.74 20.17 -39.59
CA GLU A 25 31.03 20.51 -40.82
C GLU A 25 31.29 19.53 -41.96
N GLU A 26 32.55 19.12 -42.15
CA GLU A 26 32.93 18.18 -43.21
C GLU A 26 32.29 16.79 -42.98
N LEU A 27 32.27 16.31 -41.72
CA LEU A 27 31.55 15.10 -41.33
C LEU A 27 30.02 15.24 -41.49
N ALA A 28 29.44 16.42 -41.25
CA ALA A 28 28.00 16.66 -41.42
C ALA A 28 27.54 16.68 -42.89
N ARG A 29 28.47 16.73 -43.85
CA ARG A 29 28.18 16.68 -45.30
C ARG A 29 28.22 15.26 -45.87
N LEU A 30 28.64 14.27 -45.10
CA LEU A 30 28.65 12.87 -45.53
C LEU A 30 27.22 12.31 -45.53
N PRO A 31 26.75 11.65 -46.61
CA PRO A 31 25.37 11.19 -46.74
C PRO A 31 24.96 10.13 -45.70
N GLU A 32 25.93 9.42 -45.11
CA GLU A 32 25.73 8.47 -44.01
C GLU A 32 25.61 9.12 -42.61
N VAL A 33 25.82 10.43 -42.48
CA VAL A 33 25.81 11.16 -41.20
C VAL A 33 24.53 11.99 -41.03
N ILE A 34 23.59 11.47 -40.24
CA ILE A 34 22.25 12.07 -40.05
C ILE A 34 22.30 13.43 -39.33
N SER A 35 23.20 13.60 -38.36
CA SER A 35 23.46 14.91 -37.72
C SER A 35 24.78 14.91 -36.95
N VAL A 36 25.52 16.02 -37.00
CA VAL A 36 26.61 16.32 -36.07
C VAL A 36 26.15 17.40 -35.09
N LYS A 37 26.36 17.19 -33.79
CA LYS A 37 25.99 18.16 -32.73
C LYS A 37 27.19 18.40 -31.82
N PRO A 38 27.55 19.66 -31.52
CA PRO A 38 28.62 19.95 -30.57
C PRO A 38 28.21 19.51 -29.16
N ASN A 39 29.16 18.99 -28.39
CA ASN A 39 28.94 18.62 -26.99
C ASN A 39 28.70 19.89 -26.15
N THR A 40 27.47 20.09 -25.70
CA THR A 40 27.11 21.23 -24.85
C THR A 40 27.50 20.96 -23.40
N TYR A 41 28.49 21.71 -22.91
CA TYR A 41 28.83 21.73 -21.49
C TYR A 41 27.74 22.45 -20.69
N HIS A 42 26.77 21.71 -20.18
CA HIS A 42 25.77 22.25 -19.28
C HIS A 42 26.40 22.58 -17.91
N GLN A 43 26.47 23.86 -17.55
CA GLN A 43 26.79 24.24 -16.18
C GLN A 43 25.62 23.89 -15.26
N ALA A 44 25.88 23.05 -14.26
CA ALA A 44 24.90 22.74 -13.23
C ALA A 44 24.72 23.94 -12.28
N GLN A 45 23.61 24.66 -12.43
CA GLN A 45 23.04 25.43 -11.33
C GLN A 45 22.01 24.54 -10.61
N THR A 46 22.13 24.38 -9.29
CA THR A 46 21.08 24.66 -8.27
C THR A 46 20.85 23.63 -7.15
N THR A 47 20.36 24.15 -6.02
CA THR A 47 19.47 23.43 -5.11
C THR A 47 18.10 23.26 -5.76
N ARG A 48 18.04 22.26 -6.66
CA ARG A 48 17.04 22.03 -7.70
C ARG A 48 15.54 22.13 -7.35
N SER A 49 15.11 21.92 -6.11
CA SER A 49 13.68 21.68 -5.81
C SER A 49 12.76 22.86 -6.17
N TRP A 50 13.26 24.10 -6.11
CA TRP A 50 12.48 25.28 -6.45
C TRP A 50 12.32 25.53 -7.94
N ASP A 51 13.38 25.32 -8.72
CA ASP A 51 13.33 25.42 -10.19
C ASP A 51 12.49 24.28 -10.79
N PHE A 52 12.51 23.11 -10.14
CA PHE A 52 11.62 21.98 -10.46
C PHE A 52 10.13 22.33 -10.26
N LEU A 53 9.82 23.26 -9.35
CA LEU A 53 8.47 23.81 -9.13
C LEU A 53 8.18 25.06 -9.99
N GLY A 54 9.03 25.39 -10.98
CA GLY A 54 8.88 26.57 -11.82
C GLY A 54 9.21 27.91 -11.13
N LEU A 55 9.51 27.92 -9.83
CA LEU A 55 9.78 29.15 -9.07
C LEU A 55 11.22 29.63 -9.26
N ASN A 56 11.55 30.01 -10.49
CA ASN A 56 12.87 30.48 -10.91
C ASN A 56 13.12 31.93 -10.44
N TYR A 57 14.14 32.14 -9.61
CA TYR A 57 14.40 33.45 -8.96
C TYR A 57 14.69 34.60 -9.94
N ASN A 58 15.21 34.30 -11.13
CA ASN A 58 15.60 35.28 -12.13
C ASN A 58 14.49 35.58 -13.16
N GLU A 59 13.36 34.87 -13.12
CA GLU A 59 12.24 35.14 -14.03
C GLU A 59 11.50 36.42 -13.64
N GLN A 60 10.94 37.09 -14.67
CA GLN A 60 10.23 38.35 -14.49
C GLN A 60 8.72 38.17 -14.21
N SER A 61 8.26 36.92 -14.18
CA SER A 61 6.87 36.48 -14.00
C SER A 61 6.76 35.44 -12.87
N GLY A 62 5.56 34.90 -12.64
CA GLY A 62 5.31 33.87 -11.63
C GLY A 62 5.06 34.39 -10.21
N LEU A 63 4.71 33.47 -9.31
CA LEU A 63 4.27 33.70 -7.93
C LEU A 63 5.35 34.43 -7.13
N LEU A 64 6.59 33.95 -7.24
CA LEU A 64 7.73 34.48 -6.50
C LEU A 64 7.94 35.97 -6.78
N LYS A 65 7.80 36.40 -8.05
CA LYS A 65 7.95 37.80 -8.45
C LYS A 65 6.74 38.65 -8.05
N LYS A 66 5.50 38.16 -8.27
CA LYS A 66 4.26 38.85 -7.85
C LYS A 66 4.25 39.09 -6.33
N ALA A 67 4.67 38.09 -5.56
CA ALA A 67 4.80 38.14 -4.11
C ALA A 67 6.07 38.86 -3.62
N LYS A 68 6.81 39.61 -4.45
CA LYS A 68 8.06 40.31 -4.05
C LYS A 68 9.03 39.45 -3.23
N ASN A 69 9.19 38.17 -3.60
CA ASN A 69 9.98 37.16 -2.90
C ASN A 69 9.53 36.83 -1.45
N GLY A 70 8.32 37.23 -1.04
CA GLY A 70 7.75 37.04 0.30
C GLY A 70 8.04 38.16 1.29
N GLU A 71 8.39 39.37 0.83
CA GLU A 71 8.81 40.49 1.69
C GLU A 71 7.77 40.85 2.77
N ASP A 72 8.23 40.88 4.03
CA ASP A 72 7.45 41.22 5.24
C ASP A 72 6.28 40.30 5.63
N VAL A 73 6.13 39.15 4.96
CA VAL A 73 5.41 37.98 5.49
C VAL A 73 6.20 37.35 6.63
N ILE A 74 5.52 36.91 7.70
CA ILE A 74 6.13 36.29 8.87
C ILE A 74 5.72 34.81 8.95
N VAL A 75 6.66 33.89 8.79
CA VAL A 75 6.40 32.45 8.96
C VAL A 75 6.85 31.97 10.34
N GLY A 76 5.92 31.38 11.09
CA GLY A 76 6.21 30.65 12.33
C GLY A 76 6.63 29.22 12.04
N VAL A 77 7.78 28.79 12.57
CA VAL A 77 8.33 27.44 12.43
C VAL A 77 8.37 26.78 13.81
N ILE A 78 7.58 25.72 14.00
CA ILE A 78 7.50 24.95 15.24
C ILE A 78 8.25 23.63 15.03
N ASP A 79 9.45 23.51 15.59
CA ASP A 79 10.43 22.45 15.23
C ASP A 79 11.54 22.26 16.31
N SER A 80 12.75 21.78 15.96
CA SER A 80 13.91 21.58 16.84
C SER A 80 14.77 22.82 17.10
N GLY A 81 14.34 24.00 16.64
CA GLY A 81 15.04 25.27 16.80
C GLY A 81 15.68 25.80 15.51
N ILE A 82 16.66 26.69 15.63
CA ILE A 82 17.41 27.25 14.50
C ILE A 82 18.90 27.41 14.80
N TRP A 83 19.73 27.34 13.76
CA TRP A 83 21.14 27.75 13.79
C TRP A 83 21.29 29.16 13.18
N PRO A 84 21.32 30.23 14.00
CA PRO A 84 21.19 31.60 13.49
C PRO A 84 22.41 32.08 12.70
N GLU A 85 23.60 31.53 12.96
CA GLU A 85 24.84 31.89 12.22
C GLU A 85 24.90 31.30 10.80
N SER A 86 23.89 30.55 10.37
CA SER A 86 23.87 29.99 9.02
C SER A 86 23.71 31.08 7.98
N ARG A 87 24.50 31.04 6.89
CA ARG A 87 24.42 31.98 5.76
C ARG A 87 23.01 32.08 5.13
N SER A 88 22.15 31.09 5.37
CA SER A 88 20.73 31.11 4.93
C SER A 88 19.87 32.13 5.68
N PHE A 89 20.32 32.67 6.82
CA PHE A 89 19.55 33.60 7.66
C PHE A 89 20.19 34.98 7.81
N ASP A 90 21.12 35.30 6.91
CA ASP A 90 21.63 36.65 6.72
C ASP A 90 20.49 37.64 6.40
N ASP A 91 20.59 38.85 6.97
CA ASP A 91 19.56 39.89 6.89
C ASP A 91 19.98 41.14 6.13
N ASN A 92 21.01 41.04 5.27
CA ASN A 92 21.42 42.14 4.42
C ASN A 92 20.29 42.61 3.49
N GLY A 93 20.10 43.94 3.45
CA GLY A 93 19.06 44.58 2.65
C GLY A 93 17.62 44.36 3.15
N TYR A 94 17.39 43.86 4.36
CA TYR A 94 16.03 43.80 4.94
C TYR A 94 15.60 45.16 5.52
N SER A 95 14.33 45.50 5.33
CA SER A 95 13.67 46.59 6.06
C SER A 95 13.65 46.32 7.58
N PRO A 96 13.39 47.33 8.44
CA PRO A 96 13.12 47.10 9.86
C PRO A 96 12.03 46.03 10.08
N VAL A 97 12.02 45.41 11.26
CA VAL A 97 11.00 44.40 11.59
C VAL A 97 9.60 45.04 11.56
N PRO A 98 8.58 44.41 10.94
CA PRO A 98 7.24 44.99 10.85
C PRO A 98 6.65 45.33 12.23
N ALA A 99 6.10 46.53 12.40
CA ALA A 99 5.57 47.01 13.69
C ALA A 99 4.39 46.19 14.24
N ARG A 100 3.77 45.32 13.42
CA ARG A 100 2.75 44.36 13.84
C ARG A 100 3.29 43.17 14.64
N TRP A 101 4.61 42.91 14.56
CA TRP A 101 5.28 41.83 15.26
C TRP A 101 5.37 42.10 16.77
N LYS A 102 4.88 41.16 17.59
CA LYS A 102 4.89 41.25 19.06
C LYS A 102 5.82 40.22 19.72
N GLY A 103 6.36 39.29 18.92
CA GLY A 103 7.22 38.23 19.41
C GLY A 103 8.58 38.73 19.92
N LYS A 104 9.22 37.86 20.70
CA LYS A 104 10.43 38.16 21.47
C LYS A 104 11.58 37.28 21.00
N CYS A 105 12.80 37.71 21.30
CA CYS A 105 13.98 36.88 21.14
C CYS A 105 14.43 36.37 22.52
N GLN A 106 14.27 35.08 22.78
CA GLN A 106 14.59 34.46 24.07
C GLN A 106 16.05 33.99 24.11
N THR A 107 16.84 34.57 25.03
CA THR A 107 18.20 34.10 25.35
C THR A 107 18.15 32.71 26.03
N GLY A 108 19.20 31.91 25.83
CA GLY A 108 19.42 30.64 26.53
C GLY A 108 20.83 30.10 26.33
N ALA A 109 21.07 28.84 26.69
CA ALA A 109 22.37 28.18 26.51
C ALA A 109 22.83 28.23 25.04
N ALA A 110 24.03 28.76 24.79
CA ALA A 110 24.62 28.98 23.47
C ALA A 110 23.77 29.84 22.48
N PHE A 111 22.76 30.57 22.94
CA PHE A 111 21.96 31.48 22.09
C PHE A 111 21.75 32.82 22.82
N ASN A 112 22.35 33.90 22.29
CA ASN A 112 22.18 35.25 22.82
C ASN A 112 21.16 36.02 21.96
N ALA A 113 20.13 36.59 22.59
CA ALA A 113 19.08 37.31 21.87
C ALA A 113 19.58 38.50 21.02
N THR A 114 20.66 39.18 21.43
CA THR A 114 21.18 40.34 20.68
C THR A 114 21.98 39.99 19.43
N THR A 115 22.39 38.72 19.27
CA THR A 115 23.17 38.25 18.11
C THR A 115 22.49 37.10 17.35
N GLY A 116 21.55 36.39 17.98
CA GLY A 116 20.82 35.26 17.40
C GLY A 116 19.50 35.64 16.74
N CYS A 117 18.94 36.81 17.04
CA CYS A 117 17.88 37.42 16.24
C CYS A 117 18.43 38.63 15.47
N ASN A 118 17.89 38.83 14.28
CA ASN A 118 18.25 39.90 13.36
C ASN A 118 16.99 40.32 12.58
N ARG A 119 17.12 41.02 11.44
CA ARG A 119 15.93 41.37 10.63
C ARG A 119 15.35 40.15 9.89
N LYS A 120 16.06 39.03 9.77
CA LYS A 120 15.54 37.78 9.17
C LYS A 120 14.84 36.90 10.20
N ILE A 121 15.55 36.55 11.27
CA ILE A 121 15.07 35.81 12.44
C ILE A 121 14.56 36.83 13.45
N ILE A 122 13.26 37.14 13.38
CA ILE A 122 12.68 38.28 14.12
C ILE A 122 12.24 37.93 15.55
N GLY A 123 12.20 36.65 15.89
CA GLY A 123 12.00 36.17 17.25
C GLY A 123 12.24 34.67 17.37
N VAL A 124 12.58 34.26 18.59
CA VAL A 124 12.75 32.84 18.94
C VAL A 124 12.21 32.58 20.34
N ARG A 125 11.60 31.40 20.52
CA ARG A 125 11.15 30.86 21.81
C ARG A 125 11.50 29.38 21.90
N TRP A 126 11.60 28.84 23.11
CA TRP A 126 11.87 27.42 23.34
C TRP A 126 11.11 26.86 24.55
N TYR A 127 10.67 25.62 24.43
CA TYR A 127 9.75 24.97 25.38
C TYR A 127 10.21 23.52 25.64
N SER A 128 10.67 23.23 26.85
CA SER A 128 11.12 21.89 27.27
C SER A 128 10.09 21.10 28.09
N GLY A 129 8.91 21.68 28.34
CA GLY A 129 7.85 21.05 29.15
C GLY A 129 7.28 19.79 28.49
N GLY A 130 7.20 18.70 29.26
CA GLY A 130 6.68 17.41 28.80
C GLY A 130 7.68 16.52 28.05
N ILE A 131 8.97 16.84 28.09
CA ILE A 131 10.07 16.01 27.57
C ILE A 131 10.76 15.28 28.73
N PRO A 132 11.04 13.96 28.64
CA PRO A 132 11.85 13.24 29.63
C PRO A 132 13.27 13.79 29.74
N ASP A 133 13.80 13.91 30.97
CA ASP A 133 15.15 14.47 31.24
C ASP A 133 16.27 13.80 30.46
N GLU A 134 16.15 12.50 30.18
CA GLU A 134 17.09 11.74 29.34
C GLU A 134 17.25 12.31 27.92
N ASN A 135 16.18 12.86 27.34
CA ASN A 135 16.18 13.46 26.00
C ASN A 135 16.70 14.92 26.00
N LEU A 136 16.76 15.56 27.17
CA LEU A 136 17.36 16.88 27.37
C LEU A 136 18.88 16.79 27.66
N LYS A 137 19.41 15.58 27.91
CA LYS A 137 20.81 15.37 28.26
C LYS A 137 21.74 15.68 27.07
N GLY A 138 22.49 16.78 27.17
CA GLY A 138 23.43 17.24 26.14
C GLY A 138 22.81 18.20 25.11
N GLU A 139 21.55 18.60 25.28
CA GLU A 139 20.89 19.61 24.46
C GLU A 139 21.30 21.05 24.83
N TYR A 140 21.07 21.97 23.90
CA TYR A 140 21.10 23.39 24.20
C TYR A 140 19.74 23.81 24.76
N MET A 141 19.70 24.18 26.04
CA MET A 141 18.53 24.80 26.71
C MET A 141 18.34 26.24 26.21
N SER A 142 17.98 26.34 24.92
CA SER A 142 17.73 27.54 24.15
C SER A 142 17.04 27.18 22.83
N ALA A 143 16.73 28.17 22.00
CA ALA A 143 16.24 27.95 20.64
C ALA A 143 17.31 27.43 19.64
N ARG A 144 18.56 27.17 20.07
CA ARG A 144 19.60 26.61 19.19
C ARG A 144 19.26 25.17 18.78
N ASP A 145 19.35 24.92 17.48
CA ASP A 145 19.14 23.60 16.88
C ASP A 145 20.39 22.73 16.96
N LEU A 146 20.32 21.62 17.71
CA LEU A 146 21.37 20.62 17.78
C LEU A 146 21.22 19.53 16.70
N GLY A 147 19.98 19.12 16.39
CA GLY A 147 19.69 18.07 15.40
C GLY A 147 19.72 18.55 13.94
N GLY A 148 19.71 19.86 13.73
CA GLY A 148 19.71 20.47 12.39
C GLY A 148 18.42 20.24 11.61
N HIS A 149 17.31 19.89 12.26
CA HIS A 149 16.03 19.64 11.58
C HIS A 149 15.29 20.96 11.34
N GLY A 150 15.03 21.74 12.39
CA GLY A 150 14.39 23.05 12.28
C GLY A 150 15.17 24.05 11.44
N THR A 151 16.51 23.99 11.46
CA THR A 151 17.39 24.77 10.57
C THR A 151 17.15 24.41 9.09
N HIS A 152 16.99 23.13 8.78
CA HIS A 152 16.78 22.62 7.41
C HIS A 152 15.38 22.99 6.92
N VAL A 153 14.37 22.84 7.78
CA VAL A 153 12.98 23.25 7.53
C VAL A 153 12.90 24.77 7.32
N ALA A 154 13.39 25.59 8.26
CA ALA A 154 13.35 27.04 8.16
C ALA A 154 14.10 27.58 6.95
N SER A 155 15.29 27.03 6.62
CA SER A 155 16.02 27.44 5.41
C SER A 155 15.35 26.96 4.11
N THR A 156 14.60 25.85 4.13
CA THR A 156 13.74 25.45 3.00
C THR A 156 12.57 26.41 2.80
N ILE A 157 11.98 26.96 3.86
CA ILE A 157 10.88 27.95 3.73
C ILE A 157 11.43 29.32 3.32
N VAL A 158 12.36 29.87 4.11
CA VAL A 158 12.72 31.30 4.03
C VAL A 158 14.19 31.56 3.68
N GLY A 159 15.04 30.55 3.50
CA GLY A 159 16.48 30.75 3.32
C GLY A 159 16.84 31.81 2.26
N GLY A 160 17.73 32.74 2.59
CA GLY A 160 18.30 33.69 1.63
C GLY A 160 19.11 32.99 0.53
N GLN A 161 19.48 33.73 -0.52
CA GLN A 161 20.30 33.17 -1.59
C GLN A 161 21.75 32.94 -1.14
N VAL A 162 22.16 31.68 -1.02
CA VAL A 162 23.53 31.31 -0.65
C VAL A 162 24.21 30.58 -1.80
N ARG A 163 25.09 31.29 -2.50
CA ARG A 163 25.88 30.75 -3.62
C ARG A 163 26.96 29.77 -3.15
N ASN A 164 27.37 28.89 -4.06
CA ASN A 164 28.45 27.92 -3.89
C ASN A 164 28.22 27.03 -2.65
N VAL A 165 27.00 26.51 -2.52
CA VAL A 165 26.67 25.44 -1.57
C VAL A 165 26.71 24.09 -2.28
N SER A 166 26.90 23.03 -1.51
CA SER A 166 26.84 21.64 -1.95
C SER A 166 26.51 20.76 -0.74
N HIS A 167 26.23 19.48 -0.98
CA HIS A 167 26.05 18.51 0.09
C HIS A 167 27.38 18.32 0.85
N ARG A 168 27.39 18.86 2.08
CA ARG A 168 28.56 19.10 2.96
C ARG A 168 29.61 20.01 2.34
N GLN A 169 30.19 20.85 3.20
CA GLN A 169 31.15 21.86 2.78
C GLN A 169 32.41 21.20 2.19
N GLY A 170 32.74 21.53 0.94
CA GLY A 170 33.80 20.87 0.16
C GLY A 170 33.34 19.66 -0.68
N GLY A 171 32.07 19.27 -0.63
CA GLY A 171 31.51 18.24 -1.51
C GLY A 171 31.15 18.76 -2.92
N ALA A 172 31.04 17.85 -3.88
CA ALA A 172 30.66 18.15 -5.27
C ALA A 172 29.18 17.86 -5.61
N LEU A 173 28.43 17.24 -4.69
CA LEU A 173 27.04 16.81 -4.94
C LEU A 173 26.04 17.92 -4.65
N ALA A 174 24.97 17.98 -5.44
CA ALA A 174 23.90 18.97 -5.33
C ALA A 174 24.39 20.43 -5.34
N ALA A 175 25.51 20.71 -6.03
CA ALA A 175 26.15 22.01 -6.01
C ALA A 175 25.30 23.12 -6.67
N GLY A 176 25.28 24.32 -6.09
CA GLY A 176 24.54 25.44 -6.65
C GLY A 176 24.35 26.61 -5.69
N THR A 177 23.20 27.29 -5.82
CA THR A 177 22.77 28.40 -4.95
C THR A 177 21.57 27.94 -4.14
N ALA A 178 21.71 27.78 -2.82
CA ALA A 178 20.59 27.52 -1.91
C ALA A 178 19.66 28.72 -1.84
N ARG A 179 18.36 28.44 -1.72
CA ARG A 179 17.34 29.40 -1.27
C ARG A 179 16.17 28.64 -0.64
N GLY A 180 15.41 29.32 0.20
CA GLY A 180 14.07 28.90 0.58
C GLY A 180 13.01 29.46 -0.37
N GLY A 181 11.80 28.91 -0.31
CA GLY A 181 10.67 29.23 -1.20
C GLY A 181 10.25 30.70 -1.18
N ALA A 182 10.24 31.33 0.00
CA ALA A 182 9.97 32.75 0.23
C ALA A 182 11.23 33.44 0.79
N PRO A 183 12.26 33.70 -0.03
CA PRO A 183 13.60 34.05 0.46
C PRO A 183 13.69 35.44 1.11
N ARG A 184 12.64 36.27 1.01
CA ARG A 184 12.51 37.59 1.68
C ARG A 184 11.51 37.62 2.84
N ALA A 185 10.84 36.51 3.16
CA ALA A 185 9.97 36.41 4.34
C ALA A 185 10.78 36.43 5.64
N ARG A 186 10.17 36.92 6.72
CA ARG A 186 10.70 36.85 8.08
C ARG A 186 10.40 35.47 8.67
N VAL A 187 11.22 35.03 9.64
CA VAL A 187 10.97 33.79 10.39
C VAL A 187 10.94 34.03 11.88
N ALA A 188 9.99 33.36 12.54
CA ALA A 188 9.90 33.21 13.98
C ALA A 188 9.99 31.73 14.34
N VAL A 189 10.83 31.37 15.30
CA VAL A 189 11.17 29.96 15.58
C VAL A 189 10.77 29.56 16.99
N TYR A 190 10.05 28.45 17.10
CA TYR A 190 9.50 27.93 18.34
C TYR A 190 10.05 26.50 18.55
N LYS A 191 11.11 26.36 19.35
CA LYS A 191 11.72 25.04 19.63
C LYS A 191 10.85 24.25 20.60
N VAL A 192 10.26 23.15 20.11
CA VAL A 192 9.44 22.21 20.90
C VAL A 192 9.96 20.77 20.83
N CYS A 193 10.88 20.49 19.91
CA CYS A 193 11.47 19.17 19.69
C CYS A 193 12.91 19.10 20.19
N TRP A 194 13.27 17.99 20.83
CA TRP A 194 14.51 17.84 21.60
C TRP A 194 15.19 16.47 21.37
N GLY A 195 16.51 16.46 21.50
CA GLY A 195 17.34 15.26 21.41
C GLY A 195 17.56 14.80 19.97
N LEU A 196 18.46 13.82 19.79
CA LEU A 196 18.87 13.32 18.48
C LEU A 196 17.73 12.64 17.67
N ARG A 197 16.64 12.26 18.33
CA ARG A 197 15.41 11.74 17.70
C ARG A 197 14.34 12.81 17.47
N ALA A 198 14.62 14.08 17.80
CA ALA A 198 13.70 15.21 17.70
C ALA A 198 12.30 14.92 18.30
N GLN A 199 12.26 14.42 19.53
CA GLN A 199 10.99 14.15 20.21
C GLN A 199 10.33 15.47 20.62
N CYS A 200 9.06 15.67 20.26
CA CYS A 200 8.32 16.91 20.49
C CYS A 200 7.25 16.72 21.56
N GLY A 201 7.20 17.59 22.56
CA GLY A 201 6.23 17.50 23.66
C GLY A 201 4.87 18.06 23.28
N GLY A 202 3.78 17.32 23.50
CA GLY A 202 2.42 17.78 23.18
C GLY A 202 2.07 19.14 23.79
N ALA A 203 2.32 19.31 25.10
CA ALA A 203 2.11 20.59 25.80
C ALA A 203 3.01 21.72 25.28
N ALA A 204 4.25 21.41 24.88
CA ALA A 204 5.18 22.37 24.29
C ALA A 204 4.69 22.86 22.91
N ILE A 205 4.14 21.97 22.08
CA ILE A 205 3.53 22.31 20.78
C ILE A 205 2.34 23.27 20.98
N LEU A 206 1.47 23.00 21.97
CA LEU A 206 0.32 23.87 22.26
C LEU A 206 0.75 25.28 22.70
N ALA A 207 1.71 25.37 23.62
CA ALA A 207 2.27 26.65 24.05
C ALA A 207 2.92 27.43 22.89
N ALA A 208 3.63 26.72 21.99
CA ALA A 208 4.21 27.32 20.79
C ALA A 208 3.16 27.86 19.80
N ILE A 209 2.05 27.14 19.59
CA ILE A 209 0.95 27.58 18.73
C ILE A 209 0.29 28.84 19.31
N ASP A 210 0.02 28.89 20.62
CA ASP A 210 -0.61 30.05 21.27
C ASP A 210 0.28 31.30 21.21
N ASP A 211 1.54 31.18 21.63
CA ASP A 211 2.51 32.29 21.53
C ASP A 211 2.69 32.74 20.07
N ALA A 212 2.73 31.84 19.09
CA ALA A 212 2.87 32.22 17.68
C ALA A 212 1.66 33.01 17.14
N MET A 213 0.43 32.63 17.52
CA MET A 213 -0.77 33.41 17.19
C MET A 213 -0.73 34.81 17.81
N ASN A 214 -0.29 34.92 19.07
CA ASN A 214 -0.21 36.19 19.78
C ASN A 214 0.94 37.08 19.25
N ASP A 215 2.07 36.48 18.89
CA ASP A 215 3.25 37.15 18.33
C ASP A 215 2.95 37.78 16.95
N GLY A 216 1.99 37.21 16.20
CA GLY A 216 1.47 37.76 14.95
C GLY A 216 2.09 37.16 13.68
N VAL A 217 2.25 35.82 13.62
CA VAL A 217 2.67 35.11 12.41
C VAL A 217 1.55 35.08 11.35
N ASP A 218 1.92 35.08 10.07
CA ASP A 218 0.97 34.96 8.95
C ASP A 218 0.70 33.50 8.55
N VAL A 219 1.68 32.61 8.76
CA VAL A 219 1.64 31.19 8.38
C VAL A 219 2.34 30.35 9.45
N LEU A 220 1.79 29.18 9.77
CA LEU A 220 2.41 28.19 10.65
C LEU A 220 2.88 26.95 9.87
N SER A 221 4.16 26.60 10.02
CA SER A 221 4.78 25.41 9.45
C SER A 221 5.18 24.44 10.56
N LEU A 222 4.62 23.23 10.52
CA LEU A 222 4.84 22.18 11.51
C LEU A 222 5.34 20.90 10.81
N SER A 223 6.66 20.72 10.75
CA SER A 223 7.30 19.54 10.15
C SER A 223 7.38 18.35 11.10
N ILE A 224 6.40 18.23 11.99
CA ILE A 224 6.32 17.28 13.12
C ILE A 224 5.13 16.33 12.95
N GLY A 225 5.19 15.18 13.63
CA GLY A 225 4.08 14.22 13.68
C GLY A 225 4.20 13.33 14.91
N GLY A 226 3.07 12.99 15.52
CA GLY A 226 2.98 12.19 16.74
C GLY A 226 1.79 11.23 16.71
N ALA A 227 1.51 10.55 17.82
CA ALA A 227 0.27 9.80 18.00
C ALA A 227 -0.80 10.74 18.57
N GLY A 228 -1.51 11.45 17.69
CA GLY A 228 -2.51 12.45 18.06
C GLY A 228 -2.77 13.43 16.93
N GLU A 229 -3.90 14.13 17.03
CA GLU A 229 -4.31 15.21 16.13
C GLU A 229 -4.27 16.53 16.89
N HIS A 230 -3.88 17.62 16.22
CA HIS A 230 -3.72 18.95 16.83
C HIS A 230 -4.94 19.82 16.57
N TYR A 231 -6.02 19.59 17.33
CA TYR A 231 -7.31 20.24 17.10
C TYR A 231 -7.32 21.75 17.35
N GLU A 232 -6.38 22.19 18.17
CA GLU A 232 -6.21 23.55 18.69
C GLU A 232 -5.71 24.50 17.60
N THR A 233 -5.16 23.94 16.51
CA THR A 233 -4.83 24.65 15.27
C THR A 233 -6.05 25.30 14.61
N LEU A 234 -7.28 24.89 14.97
CA LEU A 234 -8.51 25.59 14.59
C LEU A 234 -8.49 27.05 15.04
N HIS A 235 -7.90 27.38 16.19
CA HIS A 235 -7.80 28.76 16.66
C HIS A 235 -6.86 29.62 15.79
N ALA A 236 -5.82 29.02 15.19
CA ALA A 236 -4.95 29.70 14.24
C ALA A 236 -5.69 29.96 12.93
N VAL A 237 -6.38 28.94 12.40
CA VAL A 237 -7.18 29.07 11.17
C VAL A 237 -8.32 30.08 11.35
N ALA A 238 -8.99 30.09 12.49
CA ALA A 238 -10.02 31.08 12.84
C ALA A 238 -9.49 32.52 12.95
N ARG A 239 -8.18 32.69 13.19
CA ARG A 239 -7.49 34.00 13.14
C ARG A 239 -6.91 34.32 11.74
N GLY A 240 -7.23 33.52 10.72
CA GLY A 240 -6.77 33.72 9.34
C GLY A 240 -5.34 33.23 9.07
N ILE A 241 -4.74 32.45 9.98
CA ILE A 241 -3.38 31.90 9.87
C ILE A 241 -3.46 30.47 9.30
N PRO A 242 -2.98 30.21 8.07
CA PRO A 242 -2.95 28.86 7.54
C PRO A 242 -1.89 28.00 8.24
N VAL A 243 -2.21 26.72 8.41
CA VAL A 243 -1.38 25.75 9.14
C VAL A 243 -1.03 24.59 8.23
N VAL A 244 0.26 24.29 8.08
CA VAL A 244 0.79 23.25 7.19
C VAL A 244 1.53 22.19 8.00
N PHE A 245 1.23 20.92 7.73
CA PHE A 245 1.81 19.75 8.39
C PHE A 245 2.42 18.76 7.39
N GLY A 246 3.46 18.05 7.82
CA GLY A 246 3.88 16.81 7.15
C GLY A 246 2.87 15.68 7.40
N GLY A 247 2.57 14.87 6.38
CA GLY A 247 1.62 13.75 6.49
C GLY A 247 2.11 12.52 7.24
N GLY A 248 3.42 12.40 7.49
CA GLY A 248 4.05 11.26 8.15
C GLY A 248 5.01 10.49 7.23
N ASN A 249 5.94 9.73 7.83
CA ASN A 249 7.01 9.02 7.14
C ASN A 249 6.92 7.49 7.27
N ASP A 250 5.72 6.96 7.56
CA ASP A 250 5.49 5.53 7.87
C ASP A 250 5.04 4.71 6.63
N GLY A 251 4.99 5.33 5.45
CA GLY A 251 4.54 4.74 4.17
C GLY A 251 5.36 3.53 3.70
N PRO A 252 4.84 2.74 2.73
CA PRO A 252 3.75 3.09 1.79
C PRO A 252 2.37 2.52 2.19
N THR A 253 2.27 1.98 3.40
CA THR A 253 1.06 1.41 3.99
C THR A 253 -0.13 2.41 3.94
N PRO A 254 -1.35 1.99 3.55
CA PRO A 254 -2.59 2.74 3.79
C PRO A 254 -2.88 3.09 5.25
N GLN A 255 -3.76 4.07 5.48
CA GLN A 255 -4.36 4.40 6.80
C GLN A 255 -3.41 4.84 7.92
N ILE A 256 -2.26 5.41 7.55
CA ILE A 256 -1.20 5.88 8.48
C ILE A 256 -0.82 7.34 8.25
N VAL A 257 -1.53 8.06 7.38
CA VAL A 257 -1.46 9.52 7.30
C VAL A 257 -1.91 10.13 8.64
N ARG A 258 -1.14 11.11 9.11
CA ARG A 258 -1.38 11.83 10.37
C ARG A 258 -1.70 13.30 10.07
N ASN A 259 -2.05 14.07 11.10
CA ASN A 259 -2.42 15.49 10.97
C ASN A 259 -3.62 15.65 10.01
N THR A 260 -4.69 14.90 10.23
CA THR A 260 -5.82 14.66 9.34
C THR A 260 -7.05 15.54 9.57
N VAL A 261 -7.03 16.47 10.54
CA VAL A 261 -8.09 17.47 10.74
C VAL A 261 -8.38 18.30 9.46
N PRO A 262 -9.64 18.75 9.23
CA PRO A 262 -10.04 19.30 7.93
C PRO A 262 -9.40 20.65 7.58
N TRP A 263 -9.17 21.51 8.57
CA TRP A 263 -8.72 22.89 8.40
C TRP A 263 -7.22 23.08 8.11
N VAL A 264 -6.40 22.05 8.30
CA VAL A 264 -4.95 22.12 8.01
C VAL A 264 -4.62 21.59 6.62
N ILE A 265 -3.44 21.95 6.10
CA ILE A 265 -2.87 21.41 4.86
C ILE A 265 -1.88 20.30 5.20
N THR A 266 -2.19 19.07 4.82
CA THR A 266 -1.39 17.86 5.12
C THR A 266 -0.61 17.43 3.88
N VAL A 267 0.71 17.36 3.99
CA VAL A 267 1.61 17.28 2.83
C VAL A 267 2.30 15.94 2.69
N ALA A 268 2.14 15.30 1.53
CA ALA A 268 2.89 14.13 1.08
C ALA A 268 4.24 14.49 0.45
N ALA A 269 5.19 13.56 0.50
CA ALA A 269 6.54 13.75 -0.05
C ALA A 269 6.67 13.17 -1.47
N SER A 270 7.14 13.98 -2.41
CA SER A 270 7.49 13.56 -3.78
C SER A 270 8.98 13.65 -4.07
N THR A 271 9.42 12.89 -5.08
CA THR A 271 10.75 13.05 -5.71
C THR A 271 10.82 14.26 -6.63
N ILE A 272 12.04 14.74 -6.86
CA ILE A 272 12.38 15.75 -7.88
C ILE A 272 13.20 15.12 -9.00
N ASP A 273 13.43 15.84 -10.10
CA ASP A 273 14.17 15.38 -11.27
C ASP A 273 15.71 15.34 -11.07
N ARG A 274 16.17 14.92 -9.89
CA ARG A 274 17.59 14.83 -9.50
C ARG A 274 17.95 13.45 -8.95
N ALA A 275 19.04 12.89 -9.45
CA ALA A 275 19.62 11.62 -9.00
C ALA A 275 21.12 11.77 -8.68
N PHE A 276 21.68 10.79 -7.96
CA PHE A 276 23.09 10.76 -7.55
C PHE A 276 23.77 9.45 -8.00
N PRO A 277 23.88 9.19 -9.32
CA PRO A 277 24.47 7.96 -9.83
C PRO A 277 25.98 7.85 -9.53
N THR A 278 26.43 6.64 -9.26
CA THR A 278 27.84 6.25 -9.21
C THR A 278 28.09 5.00 -10.05
N VAL A 279 29.28 4.91 -10.66
CA VAL A 279 29.72 3.74 -11.42
C VAL A 279 30.45 2.77 -10.50
N ILE A 280 29.90 1.56 -10.38
CA ILE A 280 30.56 0.36 -9.85
C ILE A 280 31.30 -0.29 -11.02
N SER A 281 32.58 -0.56 -10.87
CA SER A 281 33.38 -1.33 -11.85
C SER A 281 33.89 -2.61 -11.20
N LEU A 282 33.68 -3.75 -11.85
CA LEU A 282 34.14 -5.06 -11.41
C LEU A 282 35.47 -5.43 -12.09
N GLY A 283 36.22 -6.37 -11.50
CA GLY A 283 37.52 -6.81 -12.03
C GLY A 283 37.45 -7.53 -13.38
N ASN A 284 36.27 -7.99 -13.81
CA ASN A 284 36.00 -8.51 -15.16
C ASN A 284 35.75 -7.41 -16.22
N ASN A 285 35.88 -6.12 -15.86
CA ASN A 285 35.54 -4.92 -16.63
C ASN A 285 34.04 -4.61 -16.81
N GLU A 286 33.12 -5.40 -16.22
CA GLU A 286 31.71 -5.01 -16.17
C GLU A 286 31.51 -3.75 -15.32
N LYS A 287 30.47 -2.99 -15.69
CA LYS A 287 30.14 -1.72 -15.04
C LYS A 287 28.64 -1.62 -14.81
N PHE A 288 28.29 -1.25 -13.59
CA PHE A 288 26.92 -1.03 -13.15
C PHE A 288 26.76 0.39 -12.60
N VAL A 289 25.53 0.90 -12.60
CA VAL A 289 25.21 2.23 -12.06
C VAL A 289 24.32 2.06 -10.84
N GLY A 290 24.85 2.39 -9.67
CA GLY A 290 24.09 2.49 -8.42
C GLY A 290 23.83 3.95 -8.04
N GLN A 291 23.17 4.18 -6.90
CA GLN A 291 22.98 5.50 -6.31
C GLN A 291 23.86 5.66 -5.06
N SER A 292 24.50 6.82 -4.87
CA SER A 292 25.38 7.06 -3.72
C SER A 292 25.53 8.55 -3.37
N LEU A 293 25.84 8.84 -2.11
CA LEU A 293 26.29 10.18 -1.65
C LEU A 293 27.82 10.28 -1.49
N TYR A 294 28.58 9.29 -1.96
CA TYR A 294 30.03 9.29 -1.88
C TYR A 294 30.66 10.22 -2.92
N TYR A 295 31.30 11.31 -2.47
CA TYR A 295 31.83 12.36 -3.37
C TYR A 295 33.35 12.55 -3.32
N ASN A 296 34.05 11.90 -2.38
CA ASN A 296 35.45 12.21 -2.11
C ASN A 296 36.40 11.51 -3.09
N ALA A 297 36.94 12.26 -4.06
CA ALA A 297 37.91 11.76 -5.04
C ALA A 297 39.35 11.61 -4.51
N THR A 298 39.69 12.15 -3.33
CA THR A 298 41.05 12.09 -2.76
C THR A 298 41.26 10.94 -1.77
N ALA A 299 40.18 10.28 -1.33
CA ALA A 299 40.26 9.05 -0.55
C ALA A 299 40.62 7.83 -1.43
N SER A 300 41.11 6.75 -0.82
CA SER A 300 41.73 5.59 -1.50
C SER A 300 40.81 4.70 -2.37
N SER A 301 39.59 5.15 -2.69
CA SER A 301 38.57 4.43 -3.47
C SER A 301 38.81 4.38 -4.98
N THR A 302 39.76 5.17 -5.49
CA THR A 302 40.12 5.18 -6.93
C THR A 302 40.78 3.87 -7.39
N LYS A 303 41.15 2.99 -6.46
CA LYS A 303 41.74 1.67 -6.68
C LYS A 303 40.70 0.56 -6.51
N PHE A 304 40.91 -0.56 -7.19
CA PHE A 304 40.15 -1.78 -6.94
C PHE A 304 40.43 -2.31 -5.52
N GLN A 305 39.38 -2.76 -4.83
CA GLN A 305 39.42 -3.36 -3.51
C GLN A 305 38.75 -4.74 -3.55
N MET A 306 39.12 -5.62 -2.62
CA MET A 306 38.49 -6.93 -2.50
C MET A 306 37.02 -6.77 -2.12
N LEU A 307 36.14 -7.42 -2.89
CA LEU A 307 34.72 -7.55 -2.61
C LEU A 307 34.48 -8.83 -1.80
N VAL A 308 33.62 -8.78 -0.80
CA VAL A 308 33.22 -9.96 -0.01
C VAL A 308 31.71 -10.02 0.13
N ASP A 309 31.19 -11.25 0.14
CA ASP A 309 29.77 -11.49 0.37
C ASP A 309 29.50 -11.35 1.88
N GLY A 310 28.59 -10.45 2.21
CA GLY A 310 28.09 -10.25 3.57
C GLY A 310 26.72 -10.87 3.80
N SER A 311 26.12 -11.52 2.78
CA SER A 311 24.74 -12.03 2.81
C SER A 311 23.78 -10.96 3.36
N SER A 312 23.00 -11.27 4.40
CA SER A 312 22.10 -10.35 5.10
C SER A 312 22.78 -9.14 5.76
N CYS A 313 24.09 -9.21 6.03
CA CYS A 313 24.83 -8.30 6.90
C CYS A 313 24.24 -8.15 8.31
N ASP A 314 23.64 -9.23 8.83
CA ASP A 314 23.30 -9.34 10.25
C ASP A 314 24.54 -9.47 11.15
N ALA A 315 24.33 -9.40 12.47
CA ALA A 315 25.42 -9.36 13.44
C ALA A 315 26.20 -10.68 13.53
N GLU A 316 25.54 -11.82 13.27
CA GLU A 316 26.15 -13.15 13.30
C GLU A 316 27.01 -13.37 12.04
N THR A 317 26.44 -13.09 10.87
CA THR A 317 27.13 -13.18 9.59
C THR A 317 28.38 -12.31 9.59
N LEU A 318 28.26 -11.01 9.92
CA LEU A 318 29.40 -10.09 9.95
C LEU A 318 30.47 -10.44 10.98
N ALA A 319 30.15 -11.21 12.04
CA ALA A 319 31.14 -11.73 12.98
C ALA A 319 31.90 -12.95 12.44
N SER A 320 31.29 -13.73 11.54
CA SER A 320 31.91 -14.91 10.93
C SER A 320 32.86 -14.61 9.76
N ILE A 321 32.75 -13.43 9.14
CA ILE A 321 33.54 -13.05 7.96
C ILE A 321 34.52 -11.89 8.21
N ASN A 322 35.75 -11.99 7.67
CA ASN A 322 36.72 -10.89 7.75
C ASN A 322 36.45 -9.83 6.67
N ILE A 323 35.74 -8.76 7.05
CA ILE A 323 35.43 -7.58 6.22
C ILE A 323 36.41 -6.41 6.39
N THR A 324 37.42 -6.53 7.26
CA THR A 324 38.37 -5.45 7.57
C THR A 324 39.10 -4.99 6.31
N ARG A 325 39.00 -3.70 5.98
CA ARG A 325 39.55 -3.06 4.77
C ARG A 325 39.03 -3.63 3.43
N LYS A 326 37.84 -4.22 3.40
CA LYS A 326 37.19 -4.74 2.18
C LYS A 326 35.90 -4.00 1.85
N VAL A 327 35.36 -4.20 0.65
CA VAL A 327 34.00 -3.76 0.28
C VAL A 327 33.06 -4.93 0.50
N VAL A 328 31.92 -4.71 1.16
CA VAL A 328 30.95 -5.75 1.48
C VAL A 328 29.73 -5.61 0.57
N LEU A 329 29.28 -6.71 -0.05
CA LEU A 329 27.96 -6.82 -0.66
C LEU A 329 26.95 -7.28 0.41
N CYS A 330 25.90 -6.51 0.65
CA CYS A 330 24.81 -6.85 1.54
C CYS A 330 23.52 -7.06 0.73
N SER A 331 23.00 -8.27 0.79
CA SER A 331 21.77 -8.75 0.14
C SER A 331 20.78 -9.26 1.22
N PRO A 332 20.20 -8.37 2.07
CA PRO A 332 19.14 -8.76 3.01
C PRO A 332 17.99 -9.52 2.32
N PRO A 333 17.35 -10.45 3.05
CA PRO A 333 16.20 -11.20 2.53
C PRO A 333 15.13 -10.27 1.96
N SER A 334 14.58 -10.64 0.79
CA SER A 334 13.58 -9.88 0.03
C SER A 334 12.28 -9.56 0.79
N MET A 335 12.11 -10.14 1.98
CA MET A 335 10.93 -9.97 2.81
C MET A 335 10.97 -8.71 3.67
N THR A 336 12.16 -8.15 3.96
CA THR A 336 12.32 -7.01 4.89
C THR A 336 12.55 -5.70 4.13
N PRO A 337 11.79 -4.61 4.41
CA PRO A 337 12.00 -3.31 3.77
C PRO A 337 13.45 -2.79 3.90
N PRO A 338 14.20 -2.66 2.80
CA PRO A 338 15.65 -2.36 2.87
C PRO A 338 15.97 -1.04 3.61
N ARG A 339 15.05 -0.06 3.57
CA ARG A 339 15.15 1.22 4.30
C ARG A 339 15.27 1.06 5.82
N LEU A 340 14.60 0.06 6.41
CA LEU A 340 14.62 -0.17 7.87
C LEU A 340 15.97 -0.74 8.32
N LEU A 341 16.53 -1.68 7.55
CA LEU A 341 17.79 -2.35 7.88
C LEU A 341 19.03 -1.51 7.58
N LEU A 342 18.97 -0.63 6.56
CA LEU A 342 20.15 0.06 6.03
C LEU A 342 20.91 0.87 7.10
N GLY A 343 20.23 1.56 8.01
CA GLY A 343 20.87 2.33 9.07
C GLY A 343 21.73 1.48 10.00
N ASP A 344 21.18 0.35 10.46
CA ASP A 344 21.85 -0.62 11.32
C ASP A 344 23.00 -1.33 10.59
N VAL A 345 22.78 -1.74 9.35
CA VAL A 345 23.80 -2.40 8.51
C VAL A 345 24.99 -1.46 8.29
N ILE A 346 24.75 -0.18 7.97
CA ILE A 346 25.81 0.84 7.87
C ILE A 346 26.58 0.95 9.19
N GLY A 347 25.89 1.02 10.33
CA GLY A 347 26.51 1.09 11.65
C GLY A 347 27.43 -0.11 11.95
N ARG A 348 26.96 -1.32 11.67
CA ARG A 348 27.72 -2.58 11.87
C ARG A 348 28.94 -2.66 10.94
N VAL A 349 28.75 -2.41 9.65
CA VAL A 349 29.79 -2.49 8.61
C VAL A 349 30.90 -1.45 8.83
N ILE A 350 30.56 -0.22 9.23
CA ILE A 350 31.55 0.81 9.59
C ILE A 350 32.30 0.40 10.87
N LYS A 351 31.59 -0.06 11.92
CA LYS A 351 32.21 -0.48 13.19
C LYS A 351 33.17 -1.65 13.02
N ALA A 352 32.90 -2.55 12.08
CA ALA A 352 33.76 -3.68 11.71
C ALA A 352 34.93 -3.31 10.76
N GLY A 353 35.11 -2.03 10.42
CA GLY A 353 36.27 -1.54 9.68
C GLY A 353 36.28 -1.86 8.19
N ALA A 354 35.10 -1.99 7.55
CA ALA A 354 35.00 -2.13 6.11
C ALA A 354 35.36 -0.81 5.36
N ASN A 355 35.92 -0.97 4.16
CA ASN A 355 36.27 0.13 3.25
C ASN A 355 35.17 0.48 2.23
N GLY A 356 34.00 -0.18 2.30
CA GLY A 356 32.86 0.12 1.44
C GLY A 356 31.67 -0.82 1.64
N LEU A 357 30.51 -0.40 1.17
CA LEU A 357 29.25 -1.13 1.22
C LEU A 357 28.54 -1.03 -0.14
N ILE A 358 28.11 -2.16 -0.68
CA ILE A 358 27.12 -2.25 -1.75
C ILE A 358 25.90 -2.91 -1.13
N PHE A 359 24.75 -2.23 -1.15
CA PHE A 359 23.54 -2.68 -0.47
C PHE A 359 22.37 -2.75 -1.44
N VAL A 360 21.69 -3.91 -1.48
CA VAL A 360 20.54 -4.09 -2.36
C VAL A 360 19.30 -3.38 -1.81
N GLN A 361 18.51 -2.80 -2.72
CA GLN A 361 17.19 -2.28 -2.44
C GLN A 361 16.27 -2.48 -3.65
N TYR A 362 14.98 -2.19 -3.52
CA TYR A 362 14.10 -2.12 -4.68
C TYR A 362 14.51 -0.96 -5.60
N SER A 363 14.43 -1.14 -6.92
CA SER A 363 14.87 -0.19 -7.96
C SER A 363 14.19 1.20 -7.92
N VAL A 364 13.11 1.34 -7.14
CA VAL A 364 12.37 2.59 -6.96
C VAL A 364 12.42 3.14 -5.53
N SER A 365 13.00 2.45 -4.55
CA SER A 365 13.14 2.98 -3.19
C SER A 365 14.27 4.01 -3.12
N ASN A 366 14.01 5.19 -2.54
CA ASN A 366 15.07 6.14 -2.21
C ASN A 366 15.38 6.09 -0.70
N ALA A 367 16.54 5.52 -0.37
CA ALA A 367 17.11 5.46 0.98
C ALA A 367 18.45 6.21 1.09
N LEU A 368 18.71 7.19 0.19
CA LEU A 368 19.96 7.95 0.16
C LEU A 368 20.20 8.78 1.42
N ASP A 369 19.14 9.15 2.13
CA ASP A 369 19.16 9.86 3.41
C ASP A 369 19.98 9.12 4.49
N PHE A 370 20.01 7.78 4.47
CA PHE A 370 20.79 6.97 5.40
C PHE A 370 22.30 6.96 5.08
N LEU A 371 22.68 7.16 3.80
CA LEU A 371 24.09 7.17 3.39
C LEU A 371 24.88 8.37 3.94
N ASN A 372 24.20 9.36 4.51
CA ASN A 372 24.82 10.46 5.26
C ASN A 372 25.78 9.97 6.35
N ALA A 373 25.53 8.80 6.97
CA ALA A 373 26.42 8.19 7.95
C ALA A 373 27.72 7.67 7.31
N CYS A 374 27.62 6.95 6.18
CA CYS A 374 28.77 6.53 5.39
C CYS A 374 29.65 7.71 4.96
N SER A 375 29.03 8.80 4.51
CA SER A 375 29.72 10.03 4.13
C SER A 375 30.40 10.73 5.32
N ARG A 376 30.02 10.49 6.59
CA ARG A 376 30.76 10.99 7.77
C ARG A 376 32.00 10.13 8.02
N ALA A 377 31.88 8.81 7.86
CA ALA A 377 32.99 7.86 7.99
C ALA A 377 33.94 7.83 6.77
N SER A 378 33.68 8.62 5.72
CA SER A 378 34.37 8.56 4.42
C SER A 378 34.33 7.18 3.73
N VAL A 379 33.31 6.37 4.05
CA VAL A 379 33.09 5.04 3.46
C VAL A 379 32.20 5.17 2.21
N PRO A 380 32.59 4.63 1.05
CA PRO A 380 31.70 4.53 -0.11
C PRO A 380 30.58 3.54 0.17
N CYS A 381 29.33 4.04 0.25
CA CYS A 381 28.13 3.20 0.28
C CYS A 381 27.34 3.40 -1.00
N VAL A 382 26.91 2.31 -1.64
CA VAL A 382 26.17 2.33 -2.91
C VAL A 382 24.90 1.51 -2.78
N LEU A 383 23.80 2.09 -3.22
CA LEU A 383 22.51 1.41 -3.36
C LEU A 383 22.36 0.88 -4.78
N VAL A 384 22.02 -0.40 -4.91
CA VAL A 384 21.80 -1.11 -6.18
C VAL A 384 20.46 -1.83 -6.15
N ASP A 385 19.92 -2.19 -7.31
CA ASP A 385 18.76 -3.07 -7.40
C ASP A 385 19.15 -4.56 -7.40
N TYR A 386 18.16 -5.43 -7.25
CA TYR A 386 18.37 -6.88 -7.23
C TYR A 386 18.93 -7.44 -8.55
N GLU A 387 18.69 -6.79 -9.69
CA GLU A 387 19.27 -7.26 -10.97
C GLU A 387 20.79 -7.02 -10.99
N ILE A 388 21.22 -5.81 -10.60
CA ILE A 388 22.64 -5.48 -10.45
C ILE A 388 23.28 -6.38 -9.40
N THR A 389 22.62 -6.62 -8.25
CA THR A 389 23.12 -7.53 -7.21
C THR A 389 23.31 -8.95 -7.75
N ARG A 390 22.36 -9.53 -8.48
CA ARG A 390 22.52 -10.87 -9.09
C ARG A 390 23.71 -10.96 -10.04
N ARG A 391 23.98 -9.90 -10.83
CA ARG A 391 25.14 -9.85 -11.72
C ARG A 391 26.45 -9.75 -10.92
N ILE A 392 26.47 -8.99 -9.82
CA ILE A 392 27.63 -8.92 -8.91
C ILE A 392 27.87 -10.27 -8.21
N GLU A 393 26.82 -10.93 -7.71
CA GLU A 393 26.87 -12.28 -7.12
C GLU A 393 27.46 -13.30 -8.13
N SER A 394 26.98 -13.28 -9.38
CA SER A 394 27.51 -14.13 -10.46
C SER A 394 28.97 -13.83 -10.83
N TYR A 395 29.42 -12.59 -10.72
CA TYR A 395 30.85 -12.27 -10.85
C TYR A 395 31.63 -12.85 -9.68
N MET A 396 31.13 -12.72 -8.45
CA MET A 396 31.83 -13.17 -7.24
C MET A 396 32.03 -14.68 -7.19
N THR A 397 31.11 -15.48 -7.75
CA THR A 397 31.28 -16.93 -7.88
C THR A 397 32.21 -17.33 -9.03
N SER A 398 32.41 -16.45 -10.03
CA SER A 398 33.27 -16.71 -11.20
C SER A 398 34.78 -16.54 -10.95
N THR A 399 35.19 -15.96 -9.81
CA THR A 399 36.61 -15.71 -9.48
C THR A 399 36.91 -15.92 -7.99
N SER A 400 38.09 -16.44 -7.67
CA SER A 400 38.59 -16.55 -6.30
C SER A 400 39.08 -15.23 -5.70
N THR A 401 39.25 -14.19 -6.53
CA THR A 401 39.65 -12.84 -6.10
C THR A 401 38.71 -11.79 -6.70
N PRO A 402 37.45 -11.71 -6.22
CA PRO A 402 36.51 -10.69 -6.68
C PRO A 402 36.97 -9.30 -6.25
N MET A 403 37.11 -8.40 -7.23
CA MET A 403 37.58 -7.03 -7.05
C MET A 403 36.53 -6.04 -7.53
N VAL A 404 36.34 -4.97 -6.77
CA VAL A 404 35.39 -3.89 -7.08
C VAL A 404 36.02 -2.52 -6.89
N LYS A 405 35.58 -1.57 -7.70
CA LYS A 405 35.88 -0.14 -7.58
C LYS A 405 34.57 0.65 -7.61
N VAL A 406 34.37 1.49 -6.61
CA VAL A 406 33.25 2.45 -6.54
C VAL A 406 33.78 3.83 -6.91
N SER A 407 33.17 4.47 -7.90
CA SER A 407 33.53 5.82 -8.31
C SER A 407 32.91 6.88 -7.39
N PRO A 408 33.43 8.12 -7.34
CA PRO A 408 32.66 9.25 -6.82
C PRO A 408 31.33 9.37 -7.57
N ALA A 409 30.25 9.59 -6.83
CA ALA A 409 28.95 9.90 -7.39
C ALA A 409 28.97 11.27 -8.08
N MET A 410 28.07 11.43 -9.06
CA MET A 410 27.82 12.70 -9.74
C MET A 410 26.37 13.14 -9.49
N THR A 411 26.07 14.42 -9.71
CA THR A 411 24.68 14.90 -9.69
C THR A 411 24.14 14.93 -11.10
N VAL A 412 23.02 14.24 -11.35
CA VAL A 412 22.30 14.27 -12.63
C VAL A 412 20.95 14.92 -12.41
N VAL A 413 20.54 15.81 -13.33
CA VAL A 413 19.28 16.56 -13.27
C VAL A 413 18.59 16.51 -14.64
N GLY A 414 17.25 16.49 -14.65
CA GLY A 414 16.43 16.71 -15.84
C GLY A 414 15.74 15.47 -16.37
N SER A 415 15.49 15.43 -17.68
CA SER A 415 14.57 14.48 -18.33
C SER A 415 14.94 13.00 -18.23
N GLY A 416 16.18 12.67 -17.83
CA GLY A 416 16.59 11.29 -17.53
C GLY A 416 16.15 10.78 -16.16
N VAL A 417 15.51 11.60 -15.33
CA VAL A 417 15.05 11.24 -13.97
C VAL A 417 13.52 11.35 -13.89
N LEU A 418 12.84 10.20 -13.82
CA LEU A 418 11.38 10.14 -13.70
C LEU A 418 10.91 10.74 -12.37
N SER A 419 10.14 11.83 -12.45
CA SER A 419 9.63 12.59 -11.30
C SER A 419 8.49 13.53 -11.73
N PRO A 420 7.56 13.89 -10.83
CA PRO A 420 7.51 13.47 -9.43
C PRO A 420 6.98 12.03 -9.28
N ARG A 421 7.49 11.33 -8.26
CA ARG A 421 6.92 10.08 -7.73
C ARG A 421 6.63 10.27 -6.26
N ILE A 422 5.53 9.72 -5.74
CA ILE A 422 5.24 9.76 -4.31
C ILE A 422 6.19 8.81 -3.60
N ALA A 423 6.94 9.33 -2.63
CA ALA A 423 8.02 8.62 -1.98
C ALA A 423 7.51 7.43 -1.17
N ALA A 424 8.29 6.34 -1.13
CA ALA A 424 7.87 5.11 -0.46
C ALA A 424 7.42 5.37 0.98
N PHE A 425 8.23 6.14 1.74
CA PHE A 425 7.96 6.48 3.13
C PHE A 425 6.79 7.46 3.33
N SER A 426 6.28 8.16 2.32
CA SER A 426 5.21 9.14 2.54
C SER A 426 3.97 8.41 3.06
N SER A 427 3.45 8.75 4.24
CA SER A 427 2.26 8.10 4.80
C SER A 427 1.03 8.28 3.91
N ARG A 428 0.18 7.25 3.81
CA ARG A 428 -0.97 7.21 2.90
C ARG A 428 -2.32 7.25 3.64
N GLY A 429 -3.33 7.77 2.95
CA GLY A 429 -4.72 7.79 3.39
C GLY A 429 -5.45 6.44 3.30
N PRO A 430 -6.78 6.43 3.52
CA PRO A 430 -7.58 7.53 4.11
C PRO A 430 -7.17 7.81 5.56
N SER A 431 -7.67 8.89 6.17
CA SER A 431 -7.58 9.02 7.63
C SER A 431 -8.32 7.86 8.32
N SER A 432 -7.69 7.25 9.32
CA SER A 432 -8.32 6.22 10.17
C SER A 432 -9.29 6.83 11.20
N LEU A 433 -9.15 8.12 11.51
CA LEU A 433 -10.03 8.86 12.42
C LEU A 433 -11.18 9.53 11.67
N PHE A 434 -10.89 10.17 10.52
CA PHE A 434 -11.86 10.95 9.74
C PHE A 434 -11.95 10.47 8.29
N PRO A 435 -12.46 9.26 8.02
CA PRO A 435 -12.45 8.65 6.68
C PRO A 435 -13.31 9.40 5.64
N GLY A 436 -14.18 10.34 6.08
CA GLY A 436 -14.90 11.27 5.19
C GLY A 436 -14.14 12.57 4.85
N ILE A 437 -12.89 12.71 5.30
CA ILE A 437 -11.96 13.76 4.89
C ILE A 437 -10.81 13.11 4.11
N LEU A 438 -10.63 13.53 2.85
CA LEU A 438 -9.56 13.02 2.00
C LEU A 438 -8.21 13.58 2.49
N LYS A 439 -7.26 12.68 2.78
CA LYS A 439 -5.89 13.01 3.20
C LYS A 439 -4.90 12.06 2.51
N PRO A 440 -3.66 12.49 2.21
CA PRO A 440 -3.11 13.85 2.35
C PRO A 440 -3.84 14.86 1.45
N ASP A 441 -3.62 16.17 1.63
CA ASP A 441 -4.26 17.19 0.79
C ASP A 441 -3.47 17.46 -0.51
N ILE A 442 -2.14 17.40 -0.45
CA ILE A 442 -1.24 17.76 -1.55
C ILE A 442 0.10 17.01 -1.45
N ALA A 443 0.79 16.77 -2.56
CA ALA A 443 2.19 16.31 -2.59
C ALA A 443 3.16 17.42 -3.01
N ALA A 444 4.34 17.46 -2.38
CA ALA A 444 5.39 18.42 -2.67
C ALA A 444 6.81 17.82 -2.51
N PRO A 445 7.86 18.43 -3.10
CA PRO A 445 9.24 17.95 -3.03
C PRO A 445 9.72 17.64 -1.61
N GLY A 446 9.90 16.35 -1.32
CA GLY A 446 10.26 15.87 0.02
C GLY A 446 11.40 14.85 0.04
N VAL A 447 12.05 14.57 -1.09
CA VAL A 447 13.11 13.56 -1.20
C VAL A 447 14.43 14.20 -1.62
N SER A 448 15.49 13.93 -0.84
CA SER A 448 16.86 14.43 -1.09
C SER A 448 16.92 15.95 -1.30
N ILE A 449 16.28 16.71 -0.40
CA ILE A 449 16.25 18.17 -0.40
C ILE A 449 17.51 18.72 0.27
N LEU A 450 18.21 19.66 -0.38
CA LEU A 450 19.41 20.30 0.16
C LEU A 450 19.04 21.63 0.83
N ALA A 451 19.27 21.73 2.14
CA ALA A 451 19.08 22.96 2.91
C ALA A 451 20.07 23.01 4.09
N ALA A 452 20.04 24.09 4.87
CA ALA A 452 21.06 24.37 5.88
C ALA A 452 20.97 23.43 7.09
N VAL A 453 22.12 22.99 7.60
CA VAL A 453 22.29 22.18 8.80
C VAL A 453 23.53 22.69 9.53
N GLY A 454 23.31 23.45 10.61
CA GLY A 454 24.38 24.21 11.25
C GLY A 454 24.96 25.27 10.32
N ASP A 455 26.29 25.27 10.22
CA ASP A 455 27.09 26.04 9.27
C ASP A 455 27.15 25.42 7.84
N SER A 456 26.69 24.18 7.70
CA SER A 456 26.78 23.37 6.48
C SER A 456 25.43 23.21 5.75
N TYR A 457 25.39 22.41 4.68
CA TYR A 457 24.19 22.06 3.94
C TYR A 457 24.11 20.54 3.77
N GLU A 458 23.00 19.91 4.16
CA GLU A 458 22.81 18.46 4.06
C GLU A 458 21.55 18.08 3.25
N LEU A 459 21.58 16.88 2.68
CA LEU A 459 20.46 16.28 1.95
C LEU A 459 19.60 15.50 2.97
N LYS A 460 18.33 15.89 3.12
CA LYS A 460 17.33 15.20 3.96
C LYS A 460 16.10 14.81 3.14
N SER A 461 15.40 13.78 3.60
CA SER A 461 14.16 13.28 3.01
C SER A 461 13.09 13.13 4.10
N GLY A 462 11.84 13.43 3.77
CA GLY A 462 10.69 13.33 4.67
C GLY A 462 9.51 14.20 4.20
N THR A 463 8.30 13.91 4.68
CA THR A 463 7.19 14.87 4.61
C THR A 463 7.53 16.15 5.38
N SER A 464 8.45 16.08 6.33
CA SER A 464 9.09 17.22 7.01
C SER A 464 9.88 18.14 6.08
N MET A 465 10.31 17.68 4.90
CA MET A 465 10.91 18.51 3.84
C MET A 465 9.89 18.92 2.76
N ALA A 466 8.77 18.20 2.62
CA ALA A 466 7.68 18.59 1.73
C ALA A 466 6.80 19.70 2.33
N CYS A 467 6.46 19.60 3.62
CA CYS A 467 5.76 20.62 4.41
C CYS A 467 6.32 22.04 4.18
N PRO A 468 7.62 22.33 4.38
CA PRO A 468 8.16 23.67 4.19
C PRO A 468 8.11 24.17 2.73
N HIS A 469 8.05 23.28 1.72
CA HIS A 469 7.82 23.74 0.35
C HIS A 469 6.41 24.32 0.21
N VAL A 470 5.40 23.64 0.75
CA VAL A 470 4.02 24.13 0.77
C VAL A 470 3.86 25.36 1.65
N SER A 471 4.46 25.40 2.85
CA SER A 471 4.45 26.58 3.73
C SER A 471 4.99 27.84 3.07
N ALA A 472 6.00 27.72 2.21
CA ALA A 472 6.52 28.86 1.47
C ALA A 472 5.58 29.30 0.34
N VAL A 473 4.95 28.37 -0.38
CA VAL A 473 3.92 28.71 -1.39
C VAL A 473 2.72 29.38 -0.74
N VAL A 474 2.26 28.88 0.41
CA VAL A 474 1.22 29.50 1.26
C VAL A 474 1.61 30.92 1.66
N ALA A 475 2.86 31.14 2.10
CA ALA A 475 3.36 32.48 2.47
C ALA A 475 3.40 33.45 1.28
N LEU A 476 3.80 32.99 0.09
CA LEU A 476 3.78 33.82 -1.13
C LEU A 476 2.33 34.12 -1.57
N LEU A 477 1.43 33.13 -1.53
CA LEU A 477 0.02 33.31 -1.88
C LEU A 477 -0.68 34.28 -0.92
N LYS A 478 -0.42 34.18 0.39
CA LYS A 478 -0.95 35.13 1.39
C LYS A 478 -0.43 36.56 1.20
N MET A 479 0.67 36.75 0.47
CA MET A 479 1.16 38.08 0.09
C MET A 479 0.52 38.62 -1.20
N VAL A 480 0.24 37.76 -2.17
CA VAL A 480 -0.47 38.16 -3.40
C VAL A 480 -1.95 38.40 -3.10
N HIS A 481 -2.54 37.62 -2.20
CA HIS A 481 -3.94 37.67 -1.77
C HIS A 481 -4.04 37.77 -0.24
N PRO A 482 -3.80 38.96 0.36
CA PRO A 482 -3.83 39.14 1.82
C PRO A 482 -5.19 38.89 2.46
N ASP A 483 -6.26 39.08 1.70
CA ASP A 483 -7.67 38.91 2.06
C ASP A 483 -8.14 37.44 2.04
N TRP A 484 -7.44 36.55 1.32
CA TRP A 484 -7.85 35.15 1.24
C TRP A 484 -7.82 34.43 2.59
N SER A 485 -8.86 33.64 2.85
CA SER A 485 -8.93 32.75 4.01
C SER A 485 -7.89 31.62 3.89
N PRO A 486 -7.54 30.94 5.01
CA PRO A 486 -6.75 29.71 4.95
C PRO A 486 -7.39 28.62 4.09
N ALA A 487 -8.72 28.55 4.02
CA ALA A 487 -9.43 27.60 3.18
C ALA A 487 -9.33 27.96 1.69
N MET A 488 -9.40 29.23 1.32
CA MET A 488 -9.16 29.69 -0.07
C MET A 488 -7.75 29.35 -0.55
N ILE A 489 -6.73 29.58 0.29
CA ILE A 489 -5.33 29.23 -0.04
C ILE A 489 -5.15 27.72 -0.16
N LYS A 490 -5.71 26.95 0.77
CA LYS A 490 -5.75 25.48 0.68
C LYS A 490 -6.42 25.02 -0.61
N SER A 491 -7.57 25.60 -0.95
CA SER A 491 -8.30 25.30 -2.18
C SER A 491 -7.45 25.57 -3.40
N ALA A 492 -6.88 26.77 -3.54
CA ALA A 492 -6.06 27.14 -4.70
C ALA A 492 -4.92 26.13 -4.93
N ILE A 493 -4.20 25.76 -3.87
CA ILE A 493 -3.10 24.78 -3.93
C ILE A 493 -3.59 23.39 -4.35
N VAL A 494 -4.73 22.92 -3.81
CA VAL A 494 -5.27 21.59 -4.09
C VAL A 494 -5.87 21.51 -5.49
N THR A 495 -6.61 22.54 -5.92
CA THR A 495 -7.40 22.48 -7.15
C THR A 495 -6.60 22.69 -8.43
N THR A 496 -5.43 23.31 -8.35
CA THR A 496 -4.55 23.54 -9.51
C THR A 496 -3.40 22.53 -9.61
N ALA A 497 -3.36 21.53 -8.72
CA ALA A 497 -2.31 20.51 -8.64
C ALA A 497 -2.28 19.59 -9.87
N SER A 498 -1.08 19.11 -10.24
CA SER A 498 -0.92 18.17 -11.36
C SER A 498 -1.00 16.71 -10.90
N VAL A 499 -1.74 15.88 -11.64
CA VAL A 499 -1.75 14.41 -11.46
C VAL A 499 -0.80 13.68 -12.42
N THR A 500 -0.15 14.41 -13.33
CA THR A 500 0.84 13.89 -14.27
C THR A 500 2.21 14.53 -14.07
N ASP A 501 3.25 13.84 -14.52
CA ASP A 501 4.58 14.43 -14.67
C ASP A 501 4.67 15.38 -15.88
N ARG A 502 5.85 15.96 -16.07
CA ARG A 502 6.23 16.86 -17.19
C ARG A 502 6.16 16.22 -18.59
N PHE A 503 5.90 14.92 -18.70
CA PHE A 503 5.72 14.19 -19.95
C PHE A 503 4.26 13.76 -20.17
N GLY A 504 3.35 14.14 -19.27
CA GLY A 504 1.94 13.72 -19.30
C GLY A 504 1.71 12.32 -18.74
N MET A 505 2.71 11.67 -18.14
CA MET A 505 2.55 10.34 -17.55
C MET A 505 1.93 10.44 -16.16
N PRO A 506 0.98 9.56 -15.78
CA PRO A 506 0.40 9.57 -14.44
C PRO A 506 1.46 9.39 -13.35
N ILE A 507 1.41 10.25 -12.32
CA ILE A 507 2.32 10.20 -11.18
C ILE A 507 2.30 8.79 -10.58
N GLN A 508 3.48 8.25 -10.30
CA GLN A 508 3.65 6.91 -9.72
C GLN A 508 3.81 7.00 -8.20
N ALA A 509 3.25 6.04 -7.48
CA ALA A 509 3.54 5.82 -6.08
C ALA A 509 4.66 4.78 -5.95
N GLU A 510 5.77 5.15 -5.30
CA GLU A 510 6.71 4.17 -4.78
C GLU A 510 5.97 3.38 -3.68
N ALA A 511 5.78 2.10 -3.94
CA ALA A 511 5.03 1.17 -3.12
C ALA A 511 5.46 -0.27 -3.47
N VAL A 512 5.01 -1.24 -2.68
CA VAL A 512 5.30 -2.67 -2.86
C VAL A 512 3.97 -3.42 -3.04
N PRO A 513 3.50 -3.67 -4.28
CA PRO A 513 4.14 -3.36 -5.56
C PRO A 513 3.93 -1.88 -5.98
N ARG A 514 4.66 -1.41 -7.00
CA ARG A 514 4.49 -0.04 -7.53
C ARG A 514 3.12 0.09 -8.20
N LYS A 515 2.43 1.22 -7.97
CA LYS A 515 1.15 1.57 -8.61
C LYS A 515 1.17 2.98 -9.19
N VAL A 516 0.21 3.29 -10.06
CA VAL A 516 -0.21 4.68 -10.31
C VAL A 516 -0.65 5.27 -8.97
N ALA A 517 -0.23 6.50 -8.66
CA ALA A 517 -0.60 7.15 -7.43
C ALA A 517 -2.07 7.58 -7.47
N ASP A 518 -2.79 7.36 -6.37
CA ASP A 518 -4.19 7.72 -6.19
C ASP A 518 -4.34 8.90 -5.19
N PRO A 519 -5.54 9.46 -5.01
CA PRO A 519 -5.78 10.55 -4.06
C PRO A 519 -5.35 10.28 -2.61
N PHE A 520 -5.24 9.03 -2.14
CA PHE A 520 -4.70 8.75 -0.81
C PHE A 520 -3.16 8.72 -0.77
N ASP A 521 -2.50 8.81 -1.92
CA ASP A 521 -1.05 9.01 -2.02
C ASP A 521 -0.65 10.50 -2.12
N PHE A 522 -1.44 11.33 -2.82
CA PHE A 522 -1.06 12.72 -3.12
C PHE A 522 -2.13 13.80 -2.88
N GLY A 523 -3.36 13.44 -2.48
CA GLY A 523 -4.47 14.39 -2.37
C GLY A 523 -4.95 14.94 -3.71
N GLY A 524 -4.80 16.25 -3.92
CA GLY A 524 -5.09 16.91 -5.21
C GLY A 524 -4.11 16.54 -6.33
N GLY A 525 -2.84 16.27 -5.98
CA GLY A 525 -1.76 16.01 -6.93
C GLY A 525 -0.41 16.55 -6.43
N HIS A 526 0.52 16.77 -7.35
CA HIS A 526 1.75 17.52 -7.09
C HIS A 526 1.49 19.02 -7.17
N ILE A 527 2.04 19.79 -6.22
CA ILE A 527 1.86 21.24 -6.14
C ILE A 527 2.39 21.97 -7.39
N GLU A 528 1.61 22.95 -7.84
CA GLU A 528 1.84 23.80 -9.02
C GLU A 528 1.73 25.29 -8.62
N PRO A 529 2.81 25.90 -8.09
CA PRO A 529 2.71 27.19 -7.39
C PRO A 529 2.20 28.34 -8.24
N ASP A 530 2.57 28.39 -9.52
CA ASP A 530 2.18 29.50 -10.41
C ASP A 530 0.72 29.42 -10.86
N LYS A 531 0.16 28.22 -10.97
CA LYS A 531 -1.29 28.05 -11.24
C LYS A 531 -2.12 28.45 -10.01
N ALA A 532 -1.64 28.16 -8.80
CA ALA A 532 -2.32 28.52 -7.56
C ALA A 532 -2.43 30.05 -7.33
N ILE A 533 -1.73 30.89 -8.10
CA ILE A 533 -1.90 32.34 -8.08
C ILE A 533 -3.31 32.73 -8.51
N ASP A 534 -3.84 32.09 -9.55
CA ASP A 534 -5.14 32.40 -10.11
C ASP A 534 -5.85 31.07 -10.43
N PRO A 535 -6.54 30.48 -9.44
CA PRO A 535 -7.25 29.22 -9.62
C PRO A 535 -8.60 29.43 -10.33
N GLY A 536 -9.04 30.67 -10.59
CA GLY A 536 -10.38 31.00 -11.05
C GLY A 536 -11.47 30.80 -9.98
N LEU A 537 -11.61 29.58 -9.46
CA LEU A 537 -12.57 29.21 -8.40
C LEU A 537 -11.86 28.65 -7.15
N VAL A 538 -12.43 28.92 -5.98
CA VAL A 538 -12.01 28.33 -4.70
C VAL A 538 -13.18 27.79 -3.88
N TYR A 539 -12.93 26.72 -3.13
CA TYR A 539 -13.82 26.16 -2.12
C TYR A 539 -13.48 26.80 -0.77
N ASP A 540 -14.22 27.85 -0.39
CA ASP A 540 -14.04 28.54 0.88
C ASP A 540 -15.00 28.00 1.95
N ILE A 541 -14.59 28.11 3.22
CA ILE A 541 -15.40 27.69 4.37
C ILE A 541 -15.04 28.56 5.59
N ASP A 542 -16.06 29.16 6.18
CA ASP A 542 -15.89 29.95 7.41
C ASP A 542 -15.43 29.04 8.57
N PRO A 543 -14.39 29.42 9.34
CA PRO A 543 -13.89 28.59 10.44
C PRO A 543 -14.94 28.22 11.50
N SER A 544 -16.01 29.00 11.67
CA SER A 544 -17.14 28.66 12.56
C SER A 544 -17.92 27.43 12.10
N HIS A 545 -17.89 27.07 10.81
CA HIS A 545 -18.52 25.83 10.33
C HIS A 545 -17.77 24.59 10.83
N TYR A 546 -16.50 24.72 11.25
CA TYR A 546 -15.79 23.64 11.95
C TYR A 546 -16.20 23.51 13.43
N THR A 547 -16.90 24.49 14.01
CA THR A 547 -17.34 24.42 15.42
C THR A 547 -18.27 23.24 15.66
N LYS A 548 -19.17 22.90 14.72
CA LYS A 548 -20.02 21.71 14.87
C LYS A 548 -19.20 20.40 14.85
N PHE A 549 -18.20 20.30 13.97
CA PHE A 549 -17.25 19.18 14.00
C PHE A 549 -16.50 19.09 15.33
N PHE A 550 -16.03 20.22 15.86
CA PHE A 550 -15.33 20.27 17.14
C PHE A 550 -16.25 19.83 18.30
N ASN A 551 -17.46 20.41 18.40
CA ASN A 551 -18.46 20.05 19.41
C ASN A 551 -18.77 18.55 19.38
N CYS A 552 -19.04 17.99 18.19
CA CYS A 552 -19.36 16.58 18.01
C CYS A 552 -18.18 15.62 18.20
N THR A 553 -16.94 16.11 18.19
CA THR A 553 -15.75 15.29 18.47
C THR A 553 -15.41 15.26 19.97
N PHE A 554 -15.73 16.32 20.74
CA PHE A 554 -15.22 16.49 22.12
C PHE A 554 -16.25 16.72 23.22
N LEU A 555 -17.41 17.27 22.91
CA LEU A 555 -18.35 17.76 23.94
C LEU A 555 -19.58 16.88 24.10
N GLU A 556 -19.87 15.99 23.13
CA GLU A 556 -21.12 15.18 23.05
C GLU A 556 -22.40 16.03 23.28
N ALA A 557 -22.34 17.31 22.95
CA ALA A 557 -23.26 18.33 23.50
C ALA A 557 -24.49 18.63 22.63
N GLU A 558 -24.65 17.97 21.48
CA GLU A 558 -25.78 18.16 20.55
C GLU A 558 -26.38 16.79 20.15
N ASP A 559 -27.71 16.71 20.14
CA ASP A 559 -28.48 15.48 19.93
C ASP A 559 -28.31 14.83 18.53
N ASP A 560 -27.65 15.50 17.56
CA ASP A 560 -27.51 15.04 16.17
C ASP A 560 -26.06 14.67 15.76
N CYS A 561 -25.12 14.65 16.71
CA CYS A 561 -23.70 14.52 16.40
C CYS A 561 -23.30 13.21 15.69
N GLU A 562 -24.00 12.10 15.94
CA GLU A 562 -23.79 10.84 15.21
C GLU A 562 -24.12 11.03 13.70
N SER A 563 -25.28 11.62 13.40
CA SER A 563 -25.72 11.92 12.03
C SER A 563 -24.79 12.92 11.33
N TYR A 564 -24.35 13.96 12.05
CA TYR A 564 -23.38 14.92 11.53
C TYR A 564 -22.04 14.27 11.17
N MET A 565 -21.49 13.43 12.05
CA MET A 565 -20.21 12.75 11.80
C MET A 565 -20.31 11.71 10.68
N GLU A 566 -21.48 11.06 10.48
CA GLU A 566 -21.73 10.25 9.28
C GLU A 566 -21.71 11.09 7.99
N GLN A 567 -22.05 12.38 8.06
CA GLN A 567 -22.16 13.31 6.93
C GLN A 567 -21.00 14.33 6.83
N ILE A 568 -19.87 14.10 7.50
CA ILE A 568 -18.69 14.98 7.51
C ILE A 568 -18.18 15.35 6.10
N TYR A 569 -18.45 14.50 5.10
CA TYR A 569 -18.13 14.74 3.69
C TYR A 569 -18.87 15.95 3.06
N GLN A 570 -19.89 16.51 3.74
CA GLN A 570 -20.57 17.75 3.36
C GLN A 570 -19.76 19.02 3.66
N LEU A 571 -18.67 18.95 4.43
CA LEU A 571 -17.75 20.08 4.59
C LEU A 571 -17.26 20.57 3.22
N ASN A 572 -17.27 21.89 3.00
CA ASN A 572 -16.93 22.51 1.71
C ASN A 572 -15.42 22.51 1.42
N LEU A 573 -14.84 21.32 1.34
CA LEU A 573 -13.43 21.07 1.10
C LEU A 573 -13.16 20.88 -0.41
N PRO A 574 -11.93 21.18 -0.89
CA PRO A 574 -11.50 20.95 -2.27
C PRO A 574 -11.25 19.46 -2.58
N SER A 575 -12.07 18.56 -2.02
CA SER A 575 -12.05 17.11 -2.20
C SER A 575 -13.38 16.52 -1.75
N ILE A 576 -13.69 15.30 -2.20
CA ILE A 576 -14.86 14.53 -1.74
C ILE A 576 -14.40 13.14 -1.31
N ALA A 577 -14.65 12.76 -0.06
CA ALA A 577 -14.46 11.40 0.43
C ALA A 577 -15.78 10.87 1.01
N VAL A 578 -16.44 9.92 0.34
CA VAL A 578 -17.68 9.29 0.83
C VAL A 578 -17.33 7.89 1.37
N PRO A 579 -17.21 7.71 2.70
CA PRO A 579 -16.76 6.45 3.28
C PRO A 579 -17.87 5.39 3.36
N LYS A 580 -19.12 5.77 3.11
CA LYS A 580 -20.32 4.94 3.28
C LYS A 580 -21.36 5.25 2.19
N LEU A 581 -21.11 4.85 0.94
CA LEU A 581 -22.13 4.88 -0.13
C LEU A 581 -23.01 3.63 -0.02
N LYS A 582 -24.32 3.81 0.23
CA LYS A 582 -25.31 2.72 0.27
C LYS A 582 -25.88 2.50 -1.14
N ASP A 583 -26.95 3.20 -1.50
CA ASP A 583 -27.45 3.29 -2.88
C ASP A 583 -26.98 4.58 -3.57
N SER A 584 -27.31 5.73 -2.98
CA SER A 584 -26.94 7.05 -3.49
C SER A 584 -26.57 8.01 -2.37
N VAL A 585 -25.63 8.93 -2.62
CA VAL A 585 -25.25 10.04 -1.74
C VAL A 585 -25.14 11.30 -2.57
N THR A 586 -25.82 12.37 -2.14
CA THR A 586 -25.71 13.72 -2.72
C THR A 586 -24.82 14.58 -1.83
N VAL A 587 -23.75 15.11 -2.41
CA VAL A 587 -22.76 15.96 -1.75
C VAL A 587 -22.91 17.39 -2.25
N TRP A 588 -23.02 18.36 -1.35
CA TRP A 588 -23.12 19.78 -1.69
C TRP A 588 -21.74 20.44 -1.66
N ARG A 589 -21.50 21.35 -2.60
CA ARG A 589 -20.28 22.16 -2.67
C ARG A 589 -20.61 23.58 -3.12
N THR A 590 -19.88 24.55 -2.58
CA THR A 590 -19.97 25.96 -2.95
C THR A 590 -18.62 26.43 -3.45
N VAL A 591 -18.60 27.01 -4.65
CA VAL A 591 -17.41 27.62 -5.24
C VAL A 591 -17.55 29.13 -5.28
N THR A 592 -16.48 29.83 -4.93
CA THR A 592 -16.36 31.29 -5.01
C THR A 592 -15.42 31.65 -6.15
N ASN A 593 -15.87 32.51 -7.06
CA ASN A 593 -15.10 33.01 -8.19
C ASN A 593 -14.17 34.15 -7.75
N VAL A 594 -12.86 33.86 -7.74
CA VAL A 594 -11.77 34.80 -7.41
C VAL A 594 -11.10 35.41 -8.66
N GLY A 595 -11.43 34.93 -9.85
CA GLY A 595 -10.98 35.47 -11.13
C GLY A 595 -11.87 36.60 -11.66
N GLU A 596 -12.00 36.66 -12.99
CA GLU A 596 -12.77 37.69 -13.70
C GLU A 596 -14.22 37.80 -13.20
N ALA A 597 -14.79 39.01 -13.28
CA ALA A 597 -16.14 39.29 -12.79
C ALA A 597 -17.24 38.55 -13.56
N GLU A 598 -16.94 38.11 -14.79
CA GLU A 598 -17.83 37.38 -15.67
C GLU A 598 -17.08 36.15 -16.19
N ALA A 599 -17.56 34.96 -15.83
CA ALA A 599 -16.90 33.70 -16.16
C ALA A 599 -17.94 32.58 -16.22
N THR A 600 -17.77 31.63 -17.14
CA THR A 600 -18.60 30.42 -17.22
C THR A 600 -17.72 29.19 -17.15
N TYR A 601 -18.08 28.25 -16.28
CA TYR A 601 -17.36 26.99 -16.13
C TYR A 601 -18.25 25.80 -16.42
N HIS A 602 -17.70 24.81 -17.11
CA HIS A 602 -18.33 23.54 -17.44
C HIS A 602 -17.72 22.42 -16.59
N ALA A 603 -18.56 21.53 -16.05
CA ALA A 603 -18.09 20.38 -15.28
C ALA A 603 -17.68 19.21 -16.18
N VAL A 604 -16.50 18.66 -15.92
CA VAL A 604 -16.00 17.39 -16.47
C VAL A 604 -15.92 16.37 -15.33
N LEU A 605 -16.54 15.21 -15.53
CA LEU A 605 -16.65 14.16 -14.51
C LEU A 605 -15.85 12.92 -14.89
N GLU A 606 -15.06 12.44 -13.93
CA GLU A 606 -14.39 11.13 -13.95
C GLU A 606 -15.03 10.30 -12.81
N ALA A 607 -16.01 9.47 -13.15
CA ALA A 607 -16.79 8.71 -12.17
C ALA A 607 -15.94 7.60 -11.51
N PRO A 608 -15.99 7.42 -10.18
CA PRO A 608 -15.34 6.29 -9.52
C PRO A 608 -15.84 4.93 -10.06
N VAL A 609 -14.90 3.99 -10.24
CA VAL A 609 -15.22 2.64 -10.75
C VAL A 609 -16.32 1.98 -9.90
N GLY A 610 -17.31 1.37 -10.57
CA GLY A 610 -18.46 0.73 -9.92
C GLY A 610 -19.62 1.67 -9.58
N MET A 611 -19.59 2.93 -10.03
CA MET A 611 -20.59 3.95 -9.70
C MET A 611 -20.95 4.81 -10.92
N THR A 612 -22.13 5.43 -10.89
CA THR A 612 -22.45 6.59 -11.71
C THR A 612 -22.28 7.87 -10.89
N MET A 613 -21.95 8.95 -11.60
CA MET A 613 -21.71 10.26 -11.01
C MET A 613 -22.39 11.33 -11.86
N SER A 614 -23.07 12.27 -11.22
CA SER A 614 -23.72 13.41 -11.88
C SER A 614 -23.53 14.69 -11.07
N VAL A 615 -23.65 15.84 -11.74
CA VAL A 615 -23.46 17.17 -11.16
C VAL A 615 -24.56 18.10 -11.64
N GLU A 616 -25.11 18.91 -10.75
CA GLU A 616 -26.20 19.84 -11.06
C GLU A 616 -26.01 21.17 -10.31
N PRO A 617 -26.01 22.32 -11.00
CA PRO A 617 -25.97 22.44 -12.46
C PRO A 617 -24.62 21.96 -13.03
N SER A 618 -24.59 21.51 -14.29
CA SER A 618 -23.35 21.11 -14.99
C SER A 618 -22.58 22.28 -15.61
N VAL A 619 -23.17 23.47 -15.58
CA VAL A 619 -22.57 24.73 -16.00
C VAL A 619 -22.87 25.78 -14.94
N ILE A 620 -21.85 26.53 -14.51
CA ILE A 620 -21.98 27.66 -13.58
C ILE A 620 -21.51 28.94 -14.26
N THR A 621 -22.31 30.01 -14.14
CA THR A 621 -22.02 31.31 -14.77
C THR A 621 -22.07 32.41 -13.73
N PHE A 622 -20.97 33.15 -13.62
CA PHE A 622 -20.84 34.35 -12.82
C PHE A 622 -21.10 35.57 -13.72
N THR A 623 -21.89 36.52 -13.23
CA THR A 623 -22.27 37.75 -13.95
C THR A 623 -21.84 38.98 -13.17
N ARG A 624 -21.56 40.09 -13.87
CA ARG A 624 -21.12 41.33 -13.25
C ARG A 624 -22.21 41.90 -12.32
N GLY A 625 -21.89 41.99 -11.03
CA GLY A 625 -22.82 42.42 -9.98
C GLY A 625 -23.70 41.31 -9.41
N GLY A 626 -23.58 40.07 -9.90
CA GLY A 626 -24.19 38.89 -9.29
C GLY A 626 -23.40 38.36 -8.07
N SER A 627 -23.88 37.26 -7.49
CA SER A 627 -23.16 36.55 -6.43
C SER A 627 -21.80 36.03 -6.94
N ARG A 628 -20.75 36.23 -6.15
CA ARG A 628 -19.44 35.62 -6.39
C ARG A 628 -19.37 34.15 -5.98
N SER A 629 -20.36 33.64 -5.25
CA SER A 629 -20.42 32.25 -4.79
C SER A 629 -21.65 31.54 -5.36
N LEU A 630 -21.46 30.31 -5.85
CA LEU A 630 -22.51 29.44 -6.38
C LEU A 630 -22.40 28.03 -5.78
N THR A 631 -23.54 27.45 -5.45
CA THR A 631 -23.65 26.10 -4.89
C THR A 631 -24.11 25.10 -5.96
N PHE A 632 -23.49 23.94 -5.99
CA PHE A 632 -23.86 22.80 -6.82
C PHE A 632 -23.93 21.52 -5.98
N LYS A 633 -24.62 20.50 -6.50
CA LYS A 633 -24.71 19.17 -5.91
C LYS A 633 -24.03 18.14 -6.81
N VAL A 634 -23.37 17.16 -6.20
CA VAL A 634 -22.74 16.01 -6.85
C VAL A 634 -23.41 14.76 -6.33
N THR A 635 -24.00 13.96 -7.20
CA THR A 635 -24.71 12.73 -6.81
C THR A 635 -23.91 11.51 -7.27
N PHE A 636 -23.52 10.68 -6.31
CA PHE A 636 -22.92 9.37 -6.54
C PHE A 636 -23.97 8.30 -6.34
N THR A 637 -24.12 7.38 -7.28
CA THR A 637 -25.05 6.25 -7.19
C THR A 637 -24.32 4.97 -7.55
N THR A 638 -24.39 3.95 -6.68
CA THR A 638 -23.70 2.69 -6.95
C THR A 638 -24.34 1.94 -8.12
N THR A 639 -23.53 1.32 -8.97
CA THR A 639 -24.01 0.35 -9.97
C THR A 639 -23.85 -1.09 -9.48
N GLN A 640 -23.19 -1.31 -8.34
CA GLN A 640 -22.90 -2.62 -7.79
C GLN A 640 -23.21 -2.68 -6.29
N ARG A 641 -24.02 -3.65 -5.86
CA ARG A 641 -24.32 -3.90 -4.45
C ARG A 641 -23.26 -4.83 -3.81
N VAL A 642 -21.98 -4.46 -3.96
CA VAL A 642 -20.85 -5.09 -3.27
C VAL A 642 -20.34 -4.18 -2.17
N GLN A 643 -19.91 -4.74 -1.04
CA GLN A 643 -19.02 -4.00 -0.14
C GLN A 643 -17.66 -3.90 -0.84
N GLY A 644 -17.04 -2.71 -0.79
CA GLY A 644 -15.89 -2.39 -1.65
C GLY A 644 -14.68 -1.82 -0.92
N GLY A 645 -13.58 -1.71 -1.67
CA GLY A 645 -12.52 -0.74 -1.38
C GLY A 645 -12.98 0.69 -1.68
N TYR A 646 -12.08 1.66 -1.50
CA TYR A 646 -12.29 2.97 -2.11
C TYR A 646 -11.98 2.89 -3.60
N THR A 647 -12.87 3.41 -4.43
CA THR A 647 -12.60 3.72 -5.83
C THR A 647 -12.48 5.23 -5.99
N PHE A 648 -11.74 5.66 -7.02
CA PHE A 648 -11.31 7.05 -7.17
C PHE A 648 -11.80 7.64 -8.48
N GLY A 649 -11.96 8.95 -8.48
CA GLY A 649 -12.37 9.75 -9.64
C GLY A 649 -12.06 11.22 -9.43
N SER A 650 -12.66 12.09 -10.24
CA SER A 650 -12.53 13.54 -10.08
C SER A 650 -13.68 14.34 -10.67
N LEU A 651 -13.81 15.58 -10.20
CA LEU A 651 -14.64 16.62 -10.80
C LEU A 651 -13.73 17.78 -11.16
N THR A 652 -13.82 18.27 -12.39
CA THR A 652 -13.04 19.42 -12.87
C THR A 652 -13.95 20.48 -13.45
N TRP A 653 -13.84 21.73 -12.99
CA TRP A 653 -14.46 22.88 -13.64
C TRP A 653 -13.47 23.49 -14.65
N LEU A 654 -13.91 23.64 -15.91
CA LEU A 654 -13.14 24.23 -17.00
C LEU A 654 -13.83 25.50 -17.53
N ASP A 655 -13.10 26.59 -17.70
CA ASP A 655 -13.63 27.85 -18.29
C ASP A 655 -13.45 27.95 -19.82
N GLY A 656 -12.83 26.93 -20.44
CA GLY A 656 -12.50 26.91 -21.87
C GLY A 656 -11.26 27.74 -22.25
N ASN A 657 -10.65 28.44 -21.29
CA ASN A 657 -9.46 29.29 -21.50
C ASN A 657 -8.23 28.69 -20.79
N THR A 658 -8.07 28.98 -19.49
CA THR A 658 -6.84 28.73 -18.73
C THR A 658 -7.08 28.06 -17.38
N HIS A 659 -8.32 28.06 -16.87
CA HIS A 659 -8.61 27.55 -15.54
C HIS A 659 -9.09 26.09 -15.58
N SER A 660 -8.47 25.27 -14.74
CA SER A 660 -8.82 23.87 -14.52
C SER A 660 -8.87 23.61 -13.02
N VAL A 661 -10.08 23.63 -12.46
CA VAL A 661 -10.32 23.55 -11.01
C VAL A 661 -10.74 22.13 -10.66
N ARG A 662 -9.75 21.27 -10.40
CA ARG A 662 -9.95 19.83 -10.18
C ARG A 662 -10.03 19.47 -8.71
N ILE A 663 -11.07 18.76 -8.28
CA ILE A 663 -11.14 18.13 -6.96
C ILE A 663 -11.04 16.61 -7.07
N PRO A 664 -10.21 15.95 -6.23
CA PRO A 664 -10.14 14.49 -6.16
C PRO A 664 -11.35 13.92 -5.42
N ILE A 665 -11.76 12.72 -5.84
CA ILE A 665 -12.91 11.99 -5.30
C ILE A 665 -12.46 10.60 -4.87
N ALA A 666 -12.89 10.17 -3.68
CA ALA A 666 -12.75 8.81 -3.17
C ALA A 666 -14.08 8.33 -2.60
N VAL A 667 -14.61 7.20 -3.07
CA VAL A 667 -15.92 6.68 -2.60
C VAL A 667 -15.81 5.18 -2.29
N ARG A 668 -16.45 4.73 -1.22
CA ARG A 668 -16.54 3.31 -0.83
C ARG A 668 -17.99 2.87 -0.75
N THR A 669 -18.36 1.83 -1.51
CA THR A 669 -19.65 1.15 -1.37
C THR A 669 -19.71 0.32 -0.09
N ILE A 670 -20.85 0.37 0.59
CA ILE A 670 -21.17 -0.47 1.75
C ILE A 670 -22.54 -1.14 1.55
N ILE A 671 -22.69 -2.35 2.08
CA ILE A 671 -23.98 -3.03 2.17
C ILE A 671 -24.48 -2.85 3.60
N GLN A 672 -25.74 -2.44 3.78
CA GLN A 672 -26.41 -2.37 5.08
C GLN A 672 -27.75 -3.09 5.10
N ASP A 673 -28.42 -3.22 3.95
CA ASP A 673 -29.67 -3.97 3.87
C ASP A 673 -29.35 -5.45 3.83
N PHE A 674 -29.90 -6.18 4.79
CA PHE A 674 -29.95 -7.64 4.72
C PHE A 674 -31.33 -8.03 4.19
N LEU A 675 -31.42 -9.14 3.46
CA LEU A 675 -32.73 -9.74 3.21
C LEU A 675 -33.26 -10.23 4.57
N TYR A 676 -34.49 -9.88 4.93
CA TYR A 676 -35.18 -10.35 6.13
C TYR A 676 -36.46 -11.08 5.73
N ILE A 677 -36.79 -12.14 6.47
CA ILE A 677 -38.02 -12.90 6.36
C ILE A 677 -38.97 -12.44 7.47
N VAL A 678 -40.12 -11.91 7.08
CA VAL A 678 -41.22 -11.48 7.94
C VAL A 678 -42.34 -12.52 7.85
N TYR A 679 -42.54 -13.26 8.94
CA TYR A 679 -43.60 -14.26 9.06
C TYR A 679 -44.81 -13.65 9.79
N MET A 680 -46.00 -13.75 9.20
CA MET A 680 -47.25 -13.14 9.73
C MET A 680 -48.31 -14.16 10.16
N GLY A 681 -47.97 -15.46 10.15
CA GLY A 681 -48.88 -16.53 10.58
C GLY A 681 -49.80 -17.03 9.47
N GLU A 682 -50.97 -17.52 9.85
CA GLU A 682 -51.98 -18.03 8.91
C GLU A 682 -52.58 -16.91 8.04
N LYS A 683 -52.95 -17.23 6.79
CA LYS A 683 -53.57 -16.26 5.89
C LYS A 683 -54.96 -15.86 6.39
N LYS A 684 -55.21 -14.55 6.51
CA LYS A 684 -56.53 -14.01 6.92
C LYS A 684 -57.54 -13.90 5.77
N HIS A 685 -57.10 -14.10 4.54
CA HIS A 685 -57.90 -14.00 3.32
C HIS A 685 -57.49 -15.11 2.35
N ASP A 686 -58.46 -15.67 1.62
CA ASP A 686 -58.20 -16.72 0.62
C ASP A 686 -57.67 -16.18 -0.71
N ASP A 687 -57.98 -14.92 -1.04
CA ASP A 687 -57.51 -14.26 -2.26
C ASP A 687 -56.03 -13.84 -2.14
N PRO A 688 -55.12 -14.42 -2.95
CA PRO A 688 -53.70 -14.08 -2.90
C PRO A 688 -53.38 -12.62 -3.24
N SER A 689 -54.25 -11.92 -3.98
CA SER A 689 -54.07 -10.50 -4.31
C SER A 689 -54.28 -9.61 -3.09
N VAL A 690 -55.29 -9.92 -2.27
CA VAL A 690 -55.58 -9.23 -1.01
C VAL A 690 -54.50 -9.51 0.04
N VAL A 691 -53.97 -10.74 0.08
CA VAL A 691 -52.83 -11.09 0.94
C VAL A 691 -51.55 -10.35 0.51
N THR A 692 -51.25 -10.25 -0.80
CA THR A 692 -50.12 -9.44 -1.27
C THR A 692 -50.32 -7.94 -0.99
N ALA A 693 -51.54 -7.41 -1.13
CA ALA A 693 -51.83 -6.02 -0.78
C ALA A 693 -51.53 -5.72 0.70
N SER A 694 -51.93 -6.61 1.62
CA SER A 694 -51.64 -6.43 3.06
C SER A 694 -50.16 -6.49 3.40
N HIS A 695 -49.36 -7.27 2.66
CA HIS A 695 -47.89 -7.25 2.79
C HIS A 695 -47.29 -5.90 2.35
N HIS A 696 -47.78 -5.33 1.24
CA HIS A 696 -47.35 -4.00 0.79
C HIS A 696 -47.78 -2.90 1.75
N ASP A 697 -48.97 -2.97 2.32
CA ASP A 697 -49.44 -1.98 3.31
C ASP A 697 -48.62 -2.08 4.62
N ALA A 698 -48.28 -3.29 5.07
CA ALA A 698 -47.37 -3.50 6.19
C ALA A 698 -45.96 -2.93 5.92
N LEU A 699 -45.38 -3.19 4.74
CA LEU A 699 -44.10 -2.58 4.33
C LEU A 699 -44.20 -1.05 4.20
N THR A 700 -45.29 -0.53 3.66
CA THR A 700 -45.51 0.92 3.47
C THR A 700 -45.51 1.65 4.82
N SER A 701 -45.97 1.01 5.90
CA SER A 701 -45.92 1.60 7.25
C SER A 701 -44.50 1.83 7.79
N VAL A 702 -43.48 1.20 7.19
CA VAL A 702 -42.07 1.24 7.66
C VAL A 702 -41.11 1.82 6.58
N PHE A 703 -41.51 1.81 5.32
CA PHE A 703 -40.84 2.56 4.24
C PHE A 703 -41.41 3.97 4.01
N GLY A 704 -42.60 4.28 4.52
CA GLY A 704 -43.29 5.57 4.28
C GLY A 704 -43.77 5.80 2.84
N SER A 705 -43.31 5.01 1.87
CA SER A 705 -43.67 5.09 0.45
C SER A 705 -44.11 3.73 -0.09
N LYS A 706 -45.22 3.71 -0.84
CA LYS A 706 -45.77 2.49 -1.45
C LYS A 706 -44.89 1.97 -2.59
N ASP A 707 -44.21 2.87 -3.32
CA ASP A 707 -43.26 2.51 -4.38
C ASP A 707 -41.98 1.89 -3.83
N GLU A 708 -41.49 2.36 -2.67
CA GLU A 708 -40.31 1.78 -2.02
C GLU A 708 -40.65 0.43 -1.37
N ALA A 709 -41.82 0.33 -0.72
CA ALA A 709 -42.37 -0.94 -0.23
C ALA A 709 -42.57 -1.99 -1.34
N MET A 710 -42.89 -1.58 -2.58
CA MET A 710 -42.94 -2.48 -3.73
C MET A 710 -41.55 -2.85 -4.29
N LYS A 711 -40.55 -1.97 -4.16
CA LYS A 711 -39.16 -2.24 -4.59
C LYS A 711 -38.35 -3.06 -3.58
N SER A 712 -38.69 -2.99 -2.29
CA SER A 712 -37.96 -3.70 -1.22
C SER A 712 -38.39 -5.16 -1.04
N ILE A 713 -39.62 -5.52 -1.42
CA ILE A 713 -40.11 -6.90 -1.33
C ILE A 713 -39.46 -7.78 -2.40
N VAL A 714 -38.87 -8.90 -1.96
CA VAL A 714 -38.22 -9.90 -2.81
C VAL A 714 -39.13 -11.10 -3.04
N TYR A 715 -39.89 -11.52 -2.01
CA TYR A 715 -40.89 -12.58 -2.10
C TYR A 715 -42.13 -12.27 -1.26
N SER A 716 -43.32 -12.65 -1.76
CA SER A 716 -44.60 -12.56 -1.03
C SER A 716 -45.20 -13.96 -0.86
N TYR A 717 -45.11 -14.53 0.34
CA TYR A 717 -45.66 -15.85 0.67
C TYR A 717 -47.16 -15.72 0.94
N LYS A 718 -47.99 -16.19 0.01
CA LYS A 718 -49.42 -15.86 -0.06
C LYS A 718 -50.38 -17.03 -0.30
N HIS A 719 -49.87 -18.26 -0.27
CA HIS A 719 -50.64 -19.47 -0.63
C HIS A 719 -50.83 -20.44 0.54
N GLY A 720 -49.76 -20.77 1.28
CA GLY A 720 -49.83 -21.67 2.45
C GLY A 720 -49.85 -20.97 3.81
N PHE A 721 -49.31 -19.75 3.89
CA PHE A 721 -49.27 -18.88 5.07
C PHE A 721 -49.12 -17.42 4.58
N SER A 722 -49.18 -16.45 5.49
CA SER A 722 -48.93 -15.03 5.21
C SER A 722 -47.56 -14.59 5.71
N GLY A 723 -46.88 -13.79 4.90
CA GLY A 723 -45.54 -13.27 5.17
C GLY A 723 -44.81 -12.88 3.90
N PHE A 724 -43.64 -12.26 4.05
CA PHE A 724 -42.83 -11.79 2.93
C PHE A 724 -41.34 -11.81 3.26
N ALA A 725 -40.49 -11.82 2.24
CA ALA A 725 -39.08 -11.51 2.37
C ALA A 725 -38.81 -10.15 1.72
N ALA A 726 -38.14 -9.25 2.43
CA ALA A 726 -37.81 -7.91 1.95
C ALA A 726 -36.39 -7.50 2.36
N MET A 727 -35.74 -6.66 1.56
CA MET A 727 -34.50 -5.99 1.95
C MET A 727 -34.84 -4.93 3.00
N LEU A 728 -34.29 -5.04 4.21
CA LEU A 728 -34.56 -4.13 5.33
C LEU A 728 -33.25 -3.72 6.02
N THR A 729 -33.25 -2.53 6.60
CA THR A 729 -32.29 -2.18 7.67
C THR A 729 -32.66 -2.89 8.98
N GLU A 730 -31.73 -2.94 9.94
CA GLU A 730 -32.01 -3.50 11.27
C GLU A 730 -33.12 -2.71 12.01
N SER A 731 -33.18 -1.38 11.86
CA SER A 731 -34.24 -0.56 12.46
C SER A 731 -35.62 -0.82 11.84
N GLN A 732 -35.70 -0.96 10.51
CA GLN A 732 -36.95 -1.32 9.82
C GLN A 732 -37.42 -2.73 10.20
N ALA A 733 -36.48 -3.68 10.35
CA ALA A 733 -36.78 -5.03 10.83
C ALA A 733 -37.32 -5.03 12.28
N ASP A 734 -36.73 -4.21 13.16
CA ASP A 734 -37.18 -4.03 14.55
C ASP A 734 -38.53 -3.31 14.67
N GLU A 735 -38.88 -2.42 13.73
CA GLU A 735 -40.21 -1.80 13.67
C GLU A 735 -41.28 -2.75 13.11
N LEU A 736 -40.97 -3.46 12.02
CA LEU A 736 -41.81 -4.53 11.49
C LEU A 736 -42.12 -5.60 12.55
N ALA A 737 -41.14 -5.95 13.39
CA ALA A 737 -41.32 -6.92 14.48
C ALA A 737 -42.30 -6.47 15.58
N LYS A 738 -42.66 -5.18 15.64
CA LYS A 738 -43.63 -4.62 16.60
C LYS A 738 -45.06 -4.53 16.02
N LEU A 739 -45.25 -4.74 14.72
CA LEU A 739 -46.57 -4.54 14.09
C LEU A 739 -47.58 -5.63 14.49
N PRO A 740 -48.85 -5.27 14.79
CA PRO A 740 -49.90 -6.24 15.08
C PRO A 740 -50.14 -7.22 13.92
N GLY A 741 -49.77 -8.49 14.13
CA GLY A 741 -49.89 -9.55 13.13
C GLY A 741 -48.56 -9.98 12.49
N VAL A 742 -47.44 -9.36 12.83
CA VAL A 742 -46.11 -9.93 12.56
C VAL A 742 -45.74 -10.88 13.70
N VAL A 743 -45.42 -12.13 13.36
CA VAL A 743 -45.13 -13.21 14.32
C VAL A 743 -43.63 -13.32 14.59
N THR A 744 -42.80 -13.26 13.55
CA THR A 744 -41.34 -13.12 13.68
C THR A 744 -40.75 -12.38 12.49
N VAL A 745 -39.82 -11.47 12.75
CA VAL A 745 -38.85 -10.98 11.75
C VAL A 745 -37.51 -11.67 12.03
N LYS A 746 -36.90 -12.26 11.00
CA LYS A 746 -35.59 -12.91 11.09
C LYS A 746 -34.74 -12.54 9.88
N PRO A 747 -33.43 -12.27 10.03
CA PRO A 747 -32.56 -12.12 8.87
C PRO A 747 -32.60 -13.42 8.04
N ASN A 748 -32.60 -13.26 6.72
CA ASN A 748 -32.61 -14.37 5.78
C ASN A 748 -31.37 -15.23 6.00
N THR A 749 -31.62 -16.52 6.24
CA THR A 749 -30.55 -17.50 6.32
C THR A 749 -30.43 -18.13 4.95
N TYR A 750 -29.34 -17.84 4.22
CA TYR A 750 -29.08 -18.43 2.91
C TYR A 750 -28.90 -19.96 3.03
N HIS A 751 -29.65 -20.74 2.25
CA HIS A 751 -29.59 -22.19 2.25
C HIS A 751 -29.66 -22.75 0.82
N GLU A 752 -28.66 -23.59 0.47
CA GLU A 752 -28.64 -24.61 -0.62
C GLU A 752 -28.74 -24.09 -2.09
N THR A 753 -28.02 -24.55 -3.13
CA THR A 753 -27.03 -25.62 -3.39
C THR A 753 -26.00 -25.11 -4.43
N HIS A 754 -24.88 -25.74 -4.83
CA HIS A 754 -23.87 -26.59 -4.17
C HIS A 754 -22.64 -26.78 -5.11
N THR A 755 -21.55 -25.99 -5.03
CA THR A 755 -20.24 -26.32 -5.67
C THR A 755 -19.01 -25.77 -4.92
N THR A 756 -17.84 -26.38 -5.12
CA THR A 756 -16.52 -25.78 -4.85
C THR A 756 -16.19 -24.76 -5.95
N ARG A 757 -16.98 -23.69 -5.94
CA ARG A 757 -17.19 -22.61 -6.92
C ARG A 757 -16.11 -22.17 -7.92
N SER A 758 -14.81 -22.40 -7.70
CA SER A 758 -13.75 -21.80 -8.52
C SER A 758 -13.91 -22.07 -10.02
N TRP A 759 -14.35 -23.27 -10.38
CA TRP A 759 -14.61 -23.65 -11.77
C TRP A 759 -15.82 -22.96 -12.40
N ASP A 760 -16.87 -22.70 -11.62
CA ASP A 760 -18.07 -21.99 -12.11
C ASP A 760 -17.82 -20.48 -12.20
N PHE A 761 -16.98 -19.93 -11.31
CA PHE A 761 -16.49 -18.54 -11.37
C PHE A 761 -15.65 -18.28 -12.63
N LEU A 762 -14.88 -19.27 -13.09
CA LEU A 762 -14.16 -19.23 -14.37
C LEU A 762 -15.06 -19.48 -15.60
N GLY A 763 -16.39 -19.53 -15.45
CA GLY A 763 -17.33 -19.80 -16.54
C GLY A 763 -17.32 -21.25 -17.06
N LEU A 764 -16.58 -22.16 -16.44
CA LEU A 764 -16.52 -23.57 -16.82
C LEU A 764 -17.63 -24.38 -16.13
N ASN A 765 -18.88 -23.92 -16.28
CA ASN A 765 -20.06 -24.59 -15.72
C ASN A 765 -20.21 -26.02 -16.28
N TYR A 766 -20.36 -27.00 -15.38
CA TYR A 766 -20.42 -28.43 -15.72
C TYR A 766 -21.64 -28.80 -16.57
N TYR A 767 -22.76 -28.11 -16.38
CA TYR A 767 -24.05 -28.49 -16.99
C TYR A 767 -24.37 -27.75 -18.28
N GLU A 768 -23.77 -26.58 -18.53
CA GLU A 768 -23.98 -25.78 -19.74
C GLU A 768 -23.59 -26.52 -21.03
N GLN A 769 -24.31 -26.27 -22.12
CA GLN A 769 -24.18 -27.05 -23.36
C GLN A 769 -23.06 -26.57 -24.29
N SER A 770 -22.54 -25.36 -24.10
CA SER A 770 -21.56 -24.69 -24.96
C SER A 770 -20.13 -24.64 -24.40
N SER A 771 -19.89 -25.16 -23.19
CA SER A 771 -18.63 -24.98 -22.46
C SER A 771 -17.46 -25.85 -22.98
N LEU A 772 -16.23 -25.36 -22.78
CA LEU A 772 -14.97 -26.06 -23.13
C LEU A 772 -14.94 -27.49 -22.57
N LEU A 773 -15.51 -27.70 -21.38
CA LEU A 773 -15.64 -29.02 -20.74
C LEU A 773 -16.26 -30.07 -21.66
N LYS A 774 -17.37 -29.76 -22.34
CA LYS A 774 -18.03 -30.75 -23.22
C LYS A 774 -17.29 -30.97 -24.53
N LYS A 775 -16.66 -29.92 -25.08
CA LYS A 775 -15.79 -30.05 -26.28
C LYS A 775 -14.57 -30.93 -25.99
N ALA A 776 -14.03 -30.85 -24.78
CA ALA A 776 -12.86 -31.59 -24.31
C ALA A 776 -13.19 -32.97 -23.70
N SER A 777 -14.43 -33.47 -23.80
CA SER A 777 -14.89 -34.68 -23.08
C SER A 777 -14.50 -34.69 -21.59
N TYR A 778 -14.51 -33.51 -20.95
CA TYR A 778 -14.08 -33.24 -19.57
C TYR A 778 -12.61 -33.62 -19.25
N GLY A 779 -11.76 -33.68 -20.28
CA GLY A 779 -10.34 -34.06 -20.22
C GLY A 779 -10.08 -35.57 -20.37
N GLU A 780 -11.02 -36.32 -20.93
CA GLU A 780 -10.92 -37.78 -21.06
C GLU A 780 -9.64 -38.24 -21.77
N ASP A 781 -8.99 -39.26 -21.20
CA ASP A 781 -7.72 -39.88 -21.64
C ASP A 781 -6.49 -38.98 -21.80
N VAL A 782 -6.58 -37.71 -21.35
CA VAL A 782 -5.43 -36.88 -21.03
C VAL A 782 -4.85 -37.29 -19.67
N ILE A 783 -3.53 -37.42 -19.62
CA ILE A 783 -2.75 -37.85 -18.45
C ILE A 783 -2.07 -36.63 -17.86
N VAL A 784 -2.48 -36.23 -16.65
CA VAL A 784 -1.86 -35.13 -15.91
C VAL A 784 -0.94 -35.68 -14.82
N GLY A 785 0.33 -35.34 -14.91
CA GLY A 785 1.34 -35.62 -13.90
C GLY A 785 1.28 -34.58 -12.79
N VAL A 786 1.38 -35.02 -11.53
CA VAL A 786 1.38 -34.17 -10.33
C VAL A 786 2.64 -34.43 -9.53
N VAL A 787 3.56 -33.46 -9.47
CA VAL A 787 4.79 -33.53 -8.68
C VAL A 787 4.59 -32.73 -7.39
N ASP A 788 4.37 -33.42 -6.27
CA ASP A 788 3.85 -32.82 -5.03
C ASP A 788 4.13 -33.73 -3.79
N SER A 789 3.36 -33.60 -2.70
CA SER A 789 3.51 -34.36 -1.44
C SER A 789 2.91 -35.77 -1.42
N GLY A 790 2.30 -36.21 -2.53
CA GLY A 790 1.68 -37.53 -2.70
C GLY A 790 0.20 -37.47 -3.05
N ILE A 791 -0.52 -38.58 -2.83
CA ILE A 791 -1.97 -38.68 -3.05
C ILE A 791 -2.69 -39.44 -1.92
N TRP A 792 -3.99 -39.18 -1.75
CA TRP A 792 -4.89 -39.94 -0.87
C TRP A 792 -5.97 -40.69 -1.68
N PRO A 793 -5.72 -41.93 -2.16
CA PRO A 793 -6.56 -42.60 -3.16
C PRO A 793 -8.00 -42.90 -2.74
N GLU A 794 -8.26 -43.15 -1.46
CA GLU A 794 -9.59 -43.47 -0.94
C GLU A 794 -10.49 -42.22 -0.81
N SER A 795 -9.99 -41.04 -1.18
CA SER A 795 -10.84 -39.86 -1.34
C SER A 795 -11.82 -40.08 -2.50
N GLN A 796 -13.10 -39.76 -2.25
CA GLN A 796 -14.17 -39.85 -3.25
C GLN A 796 -13.88 -39.02 -4.53
N SER A 797 -12.97 -38.05 -4.46
CA SER A 797 -12.48 -37.30 -5.62
C SER A 797 -11.76 -38.17 -6.66
N PHE A 798 -11.22 -39.33 -6.27
CA PHE A 798 -10.43 -40.23 -7.13
C PHE A 798 -11.11 -41.55 -7.47
N ASP A 799 -12.42 -41.64 -7.22
CA ASP A 799 -13.27 -42.75 -7.67
C ASP A 799 -13.26 -42.89 -9.20
N ASP A 800 -13.02 -44.11 -9.70
CA ASP A 800 -12.80 -44.41 -11.12
C ASP A 800 -14.04 -44.93 -11.85
N ASN A 801 -15.21 -44.88 -11.21
CA ASN A 801 -16.44 -45.37 -11.81
C ASN A 801 -16.75 -44.65 -13.12
N GLY A 802 -16.97 -45.44 -14.17
CA GLY A 802 -17.22 -44.98 -15.53
C GLY A 802 -15.97 -44.71 -16.38
N TYR A 803 -14.74 -44.97 -15.90
CA TYR A 803 -13.53 -44.83 -16.73
C TYR A 803 -13.30 -46.05 -17.66
N GLY A 804 -12.79 -45.78 -18.87
CA GLY A 804 -12.30 -46.80 -19.80
C GLY A 804 -10.98 -47.46 -19.36
N PRO A 805 -10.49 -48.47 -20.12
CA PRO A 805 -9.17 -49.06 -19.89
C PRO A 805 -8.07 -47.98 -19.93
N VAL A 806 -6.96 -48.18 -19.22
CA VAL A 806 -5.84 -47.22 -19.21
C VAL A 806 -5.28 -47.07 -20.64
N PRO A 807 -4.95 -45.85 -21.12
CA PRO A 807 -4.48 -45.65 -22.49
C PRO A 807 -3.20 -46.46 -22.75
N ALA A 808 -3.15 -47.20 -23.85
CA ALA A 808 -2.04 -48.12 -24.16
C ALA A 808 -0.66 -47.43 -24.33
N ARG A 809 -0.64 -46.10 -24.45
CA ARG A 809 0.58 -45.26 -24.48
C ARG A 809 1.21 -45.03 -23.10
N TRP A 810 0.47 -45.25 -22.01
CA TRP A 810 0.94 -45.08 -20.64
C TRP A 810 1.94 -46.18 -20.26
N LYS A 811 3.10 -45.80 -19.71
CA LYS A 811 4.17 -46.74 -19.34
C LYS A 811 4.50 -46.77 -17.84
N GLY A 812 3.91 -45.87 -17.05
CA GLY A 812 4.18 -45.78 -15.61
C GLY A 812 3.54 -46.88 -14.78
N ASN A 813 3.99 -47.00 -13.53
CA ASN A 813 3.60 -48.06 -12.60
C ASN A 813 2.96 -47.52 -11.30
N CYS A 814 2.44 -48.43 -10.49
CA CYS A 814 1.95 -48.15 -9.15
C CYS A 814 2.97 -48.68 -8.12
N GLN A 815 3.83 -47.79 -7.61
CA GLN A 815 4.86 -48.15 -6.64
C GLN A 815 4.26 -48.36 -5.25
N THR A 816 4.48 -49.54 -4.67
CA THR A 816 4.00 -49.88 -3.33
C THR A 816 4.89 -49.31 -2.22
N GLY A 817 4.37 -49.24 -1.00
CA GLY A 817 5.13 -48.88 0.20
C GLY A 817 4.25 -48.89 1.46
N VAL A 818 4.65 -48.13 2.48
CA VAL A 818 3.88 -48.01 3.73
C VAL A 818 2.49 -47.43 3.44
N ALA A 819 1.43 -48.15 3.84
CA ALA A 819 0.02 -47.78 3.65
C ALA A 819 -0.39 -47.46 2.18
N PHE A 820 0.33 -48.04 1.20
CA PHE A 820 0.04 -47.87 -0.23
C PHE A 820 0.38 -49.16 -1.00
N ASN A 821 -0.60 -49.75 -1.68
CA ASN A 821 -0.49 -51.05 -2.35
C ASN A 821 -0.87 -50.96 -3.84
N THR A 822 -0.79 -52.06 -4.57
CA THR A 822 -1.10 -52.07 -6.03
C THR A 822 -2.54 -51.67 -6.34
N THR A 823 -3.49 -51.93 -5.43
CA THR A 823 -4.90 -51.50 -5.55
C THR A 823 -5.14 -50.03 -5.15
N SER A 824 -4.10 -49.31 -4.73
CA SER A 824 -4.16 -47.86 -4.44
C SER A 824 -4.15 -47.02 -5.73
N CYS A 825 -3.73 -47.61 -6.85
CA CYS A 825 -3.96 -47.07 -8.19
C CYS A 825 -5.21 -47.72 -8.81
N ASN A 826 -5.94 -46.96 -9.61
CA ASN A 826 -7.18 -47.36 -10.28
C ASN A 826 -7.22 -46.77 -11.71
N ARG A 827 -8.34 -46.80 -12.44
CA ARG A 827 -8.36 -46.23 -13.81
C ARG A 827 -8.28 -44.70 -13.86
N LYS A 828 -8.36 -44.03 -12.70
CA LYS A 828 -8.23 -42.57 -12.54
C LYS A 828 -6.84 -42.18 -12.06
N ILE A 829 -6.35 -42.73 -10.94
CA ILE A 829 -4.94 -42.67 -10.53
C ILE A 829 -4.21 -43.84 -11.19
N ILE A 830 -3.68 -43.63 -12.40
CA ILE A 830 -3.13 -44.72 -13.23
C ILE A 830 -1.67 -45.08 -12.90
N GLY A 831 -0.98 -44.24 -12.13
CA GLY A 831 0.32 -44.55 -11.56
C GLY A 831 0.69 -43.62 -10.42
N ALA A 832 1.62 -44.08 -9.59
CA ALA A 832 2.07 -43.38 -8.41
C ALA A 832 3.50 -43.81 -8.04
N ARG A 833 4.41 -42.85 -7.87
CA ARG A 833 5.83 -43.05 -7.53
C ARG A 833 6.24 -42.15 -6.36
N TRP A 834 7.34 -42.47 -5.67
CA TRP A 834 7.87 -41.68 -4.55
C TRP A 834 9.40 -41.62 -4.52
N TYR A 835 9.94 -40.47 -4.11
CA TYR A 835 11.36 -40.14 -4.16
C TYR A 835 11.80 -39.48 -2.84
N SER A 836 12.45 -40.23 -1.95
CA SER A 836 12.93 -39.74 -0.64
C SER A 836 14.41 -39.33 -0.64
N SER A 837 15.15 -39.56 -1.72
CA SER A 837 16.60 -39.31 -1.79
C SER A 837 16.92 -37.81 -1.70
N GLY A 838 17.88 -37.48 -0.84
CA GLY A 838 18.30 -36.09 -0.60
C GLY A 838 17.35 -35.26 0.27
N ILE A 839 16.38 -35.90 0.93
CA ILE A 839 15.51 -35.27 1.95
C ILE A 839 16.14 -35.50 3.34
N PRO A 840 16.17 -34.50 4.24
CA PRO A 840 16.67 -34.69 5.61
C PRO A 840 15.81 -35.66 6.42
N ASP A 841 16.42 -36.51 7.25
CA ASP A 841 15.74 -37.50 8.10
C ASP A 841 14.62 -36.89 8.96
N GLU A 842 14.79 -35.65 9.43
CA GLU A 842 13.77 -34.93 10.20
C GLU A 842 12.49 -34.66 9.39
N SER A 843 12.60 -34.39 8.08
CA SER A 843 11.43 -34.21 7.19
C SER A 843 10.77 -35.55 6.82
N LEU A 844 11.49 -36.67 6.90
CA LEU A 844 10.94 -38.01 6.67
C LEU A 844 10.28 -38.62 7.93
N LYS A 845 10.60 -38.09 9.12
CA LYS A 845 10.19 -38.66 10.41
C LYS A 845 8.68 -38.61 10.61
N GLY A 846 8.04 -39.78 10.49
CA GLY A 846 6.60 -39.95 10.67
C GLY A 846 5.78 -39.83 9.38
N ASP A 847 6.43 -39.61 8.23
CA ASP A 847 5.80 -39.69 6.90
C ASP A 847 5.72 -41.16 6.43
N TYR A 848 4.92 -41.39 5.40
CA TYR A 848 4.73 -42.68 4.77
C TYR A 848 5.77 -42.86 3.66
N MET A 849 6.64 -43.86 3.80
CA MET A 849 7.61 -44.24 2.75
C MET A 849 6.88 -44.98 1.61
N SER A 850 6.09 -44.21 0.85
CA SER A 850 5.24 -44.59 -0.27
C SER A 850 4.65 -43.33 -0.95
N PRO A 851 3.87 -43.42 -2.05
CA PRO A 851 3.18 -42.27 -2.65
C PRO A 851 2.04 -41.67 -1.81
N ARG A 852 1.76 -42.22 -0.62
CA ARG A 852 0.73 -41.77 0.33
C ARG A 852 1.00 -40.34 0.81
N ASP A 853 0.00 -39.48 0.72
CA ASP A 853 0.08 -38.10 1.19
C ASP A 853 -0.13 -37.99 2.71
N LEU A 854 0.88 -37.51 3.44
CA LEU A 854 0.74 -37.08 4.84
C LEU A 854 0.35 -35.59 4.94
N ASN A 855 0.96 -34.76 4.09
CA ASN A 855 0.83 -33.31 4.14
C ASN A 855 -0.57 -32.86 3.72
N GLY A 856 -1.09 -33.45 2.64
CA GLY A 856 -2.40 -33.18 2.07
C GLY A 856 -2.39 -32.25 0.86
N HIS A 857 -1.28 -31.56 0.60
CA HIS A 857 -1.15 -30.59 -0.49
C HIS A 857 -1.26 -31.27 -1.88
N GLY A 858 -0.55 -32.38 -2.10
CA GLY A 858 -0.64 -33.14 -3.37
C GLY A 858 -2.02 -33.72 -3.65
N THR A 859 -2.72 -34.19 -2.61
CA THR A 859 -4.12 -34.61 -2.71
C THR A 859 -5.03 -33.43 -3.11
N HIS A 860 -4.77 -32.25 -2.58
CA HIS A 860 -5.52 -31.02 -2.89
C HIS A 860 -5.26 -30.56 -4.32
N THR A 861 -3.99 -30.47 -4.73
CA THR A 861 -3.55 -30.21 -6.11
C THR A 861 -4.23 -31.18 -7.09
N ALA A 862 -4.11 -32.50 -6.86
CA ALA A 862 -4.65 -33.52 -7.77
C ALA A 862 -6.18 -33.51 -7.86
N SER A 863 -6.89 -33.27 -6.75
CA SER A 863 -8.36 -33.15 -6.76
C SER A 863 -8.84 -31.83 -7.37
N THR A 864 -8.07 -30.75 -7.26
CA THR A 864 -8.32 -29.49 -7.98
C THR A 864 -8.15 -29.64 -9.50
N ILE A 865 -7.17 -30.45 -9.95
CA ILE A 865 -6.97 -30.74 -11.38
C ILE A 865 -8.10 -31.63 -11.90
N ALA A 866 -8.22 -32.85 -11.37
CA ALA A 866 -8.99 -33.93 -12.00
C ALA A 866 -10.04 -34.55 -11.08
N GLY A 867 -10.36 -33.98 -9.92
CA GLY A 867 -11.34 -34.53 -8.98
C GLY A 867 -12.71 -34.78 -9.63
N LYS A 868 -13.29 -35.95 -9.37
CA LYS A 868 -14.68 -36.27 -9.70
C LYS A 868 -15.64 -35.35 -8.91
N GLN A 869 -16.86 -35.15 -9.42
CA GLN A 869 -17.95 -34.52 -8.66
C GLN A 869 -18.25 -35.31 -7.36
N VAL A 870 -18.03 -34.69 -6.21
CA VAL A 870 -18.37 -35.21 -4.88
C VAL A 870 -19.37 -34.28 -4.19
N TRP A 871 -20.58 -34.76 -3.99
CA TRP A 871 -21.69 -34.01 -3.39
C TRP A 871 -21.50 -33.80 -1.88
N ASN A 872 -22.09 -32.73 -1.35
CA ASN A 872 -22.10 -32.38 0.08
C ASN A 872 -20.70 -32.21 0.71
N ALA A 873 -19.67 -31.94 -0.09
CA ALA A 873 -18.34 -31.59 0.38
C ALA A 873 -18.38 -30.23 1.11
N SER A 874 -17.83 -30.16 2.31
CA SER A 874 -17.70 -28.92 3.09
C SER A 874 -16.42 -28.95 3.92
N HIS A 875 -15.91 -27.76 4.27
CA HIS A 875 -14.66 -27.60 5.02
C HIS A 875 -14.74 -28.37 6.36
N HIS A 876 -13.86 -29.37 6.57
CA HIS A 876 -13.88 -30.29 7.72
C HIS A 876 -15.26 -30.92 8.03
N ARG A 877 -16.12 -31.14 7.02
CA ARG A 877 -17.51 -31.62 7.18
C ARG A 877 -18.39 -30.72 8.08
N SER A 878 -18.04 -29.44 8.22
CA SER A 878 -18.69 -28.47 9.13
C SER A 878 -19.93 -27.78 8.55
N GLY A 879 -20.20 -27.93 7.25
CA GLY A 879 -21.19 -27.13 6.52
C GLY A 879 -20.66 -25.78 6.00
N LEU A 880 -19.46 -25.32 6.42
CA LEU A 880 -18.84 -24.13 5.85
C LEU A 880 -18.43 -24.40 4.39
N ALA A 881 -18.90 -23.54 3.47
CA ALA A 881 -18.84 -23.69 2.02
C ALA A 881 -19.28 -25.08 1.49
N ALA A 882 -20.41 -25.59 1.98
CA ALA A 882 -21.00 -26.83 1.47
C ALA A 882 -21.32 -26.77 -0.04
N GLY A 883 -20.93 -27.81 -0.79
CA GLY A 883 -21.17 -27.91 -2.22
C GLY A 883 -20.68 -29.21 -2.88
N VAL A 884 -20.73 -29.26 -4.21
CA VAL A 884 -20.08 -30.30 -5.02
C VAL A 884 -18.60 -29.97 -5.22
N ALA A 885 -17.69 -30.76 -4.66
CA ALA A 885 -16.27 -30.69 -5.01
C ALA A 885 -16.02 -31.29 -6.40
N ARG A 886 -15.25 -30.61 -7.25
CA ARG A 886 -14.78 -31.15 -8.55
C ARG A 886 -13.48 -30.48 -9.02
N GLY A 887 -12.74 -31.18 -9.86
CA GLY A 887 -11.62 -30.62 -10.61
C GLY A 887 -12.05 -29.92 -11.91
N GLY A 888 -11.08 -29.28 -12.56
CA GLY A 888 -11.27 -28.60 -13.85
C GLY A 888 -11.33 -29.54 -15.05
N ALA A 889 -10.66 -30.69 -14.97
CA ALA A 889 -10.73 -31.77 -15.95
C ALA A 889 -11.21 -33.08 -15.29
N PRO A 890 -12.49 -33.22 -14.89
CA PRO A 890 -12.98 -34.34 -14.09
C PRO A 890 -12.80 -35.75 -14.68
N ARG A 891 -12.56 -35.87 -15.99
CA ARG A 891 -12.31 -37.14 -16.71
C ARG A 891 -10.85 -37.39 -17.05
N ALA A 892 -9.95 -36.45 -16.77
CA ALA A 892 -8.52 -36.68 -16.88
C ALA A 892 -8.06 -37.80 -15.94
N ARG A 893 -6.91 -38.39 -16.28
CA ARG A 893 -6.21 -39.40 -15.50
C ARG A 893 -5.00 -38.76 -14.81
N LEU A 894 -4.65 -39.29 -13.65
CA LEU A 894 -3.61 -38.76 -12.77
C LEU A 894 -2.42 -39.72 -12.70
N ALA A 895 -1.22 -39.16 -12.85
CA ALA A 895 0.05 -39.78 -12.53
C ALA A 895 0.69 -39.01 -11.38
N VAL A 896 0.98 -39.68 -10.25
CA VAL A 896 1.41 -39.00 -9.02
C VAL A 896 2.89 -39.25 -8.76
N TYR A 897 3.65 -38.20 -8.48
CA TYR A 897 5.07 -38.26 -8.21
C TYR A 897 5.37 -37.56 -6.88
N LYS A 898 5.47 -38.32 -5.77
CA LYS A 898 5.77 -37.77 -4.44
C LYS A 898 7.25 -37.38 -4.34
N ALA A 899 7.54 -36.09 -4.47
CA ALA A 899 8.88 -35.51 -4.32
C ALA A 899 9.02 -34.64 -3.05
N CYS A 900 7.90 -34.35 -2.37
CA CYS A 900 7.85 -33.48 -1.20
C CYS A 900 7.39 -34.24 0.06
N TRP A 901 7.96 -33.89 1.22
CA TRP A 901 7.90 -34.71 2.44
C TRP A 901 7.66 -33.87 3.71
N GLY A 902 7.05 -34.50 4.70
CA GLY A 902 6.79 -33.91 6.01
C GLY A 902 5.68 -32.85 6.02
N THR A 903 5.38 -32.34 7.20
CA THR A 903 4.32 -31.33 7.41
C THR A 903 4.66 -29.96 6.82
N THR A 904 5.94 -29.67 6.59
CA THR A 904 6.44 -28.47 5.90
C THR A 904 6.43 -28.58 4.38
N GLY A 905 6.29 -29.78 3.82
CA GLY A 905 6.30 -29.99 2.37
C GLY A 905 7.69 -29.83 1.75
N THR A 906 8.76 -30.25 2.44
CA THR A 906 10.14 -30.13 1.99
C THR A 906 10.39 -30.99 0.74
N CYS A 907 10.81 -30.39 -0.37
CA CYS A 907 11.15 -31.08 -1.62
C CYS A 907 12.65 -30.93 -1.93
N SER A 908 13.30 -31.97 -2.48
CA SER A 908 14.68 -31.86 -3.00
C SER A 908 14.68 -31.71 -4.52
N THR A 909 15.55 -30.85 -5.07
CA THR A 909 15.66 -30.64 -6.53
C THR A 909 15.98 -31.95 -7.28
N ALA A 910 16.74 -32.85 -6.65
CA ALA A 910 17.04 -34.18 -7.20
C ALA A 910 15.80 -35.08 -7.28
N ALA A 911 14.95 -35.09 -6.24
CA ALA A 911 13.68 -35.82 -6.25
C ALA A 911 12.71 -35.28 -7.30
N VAL A 912 12.62 -33.94 -7.44
CA VAL A 912 11.78 -33.30 -8.46
C VAL A 912 12.29 -33.60 -9.88
N LEU A 913 13.61 -33.60 -10.12
CA LEU A 913 14.17 -33.98 -11.42
C LEU A 913 13.91 -35.45 -11.77
N ALA A 914 14.05 -36.37 -10.82
CA ALA A 914 13.73 -37.79 -11.03
C ALA A 914 12.22 -38.00 -11.33
N ALA A 915 11.35 -37.25 -10.66
CA ALA A 915 9.92 -37.23 -10.95
C ALA A 915 9.60 -36.71 -12.36
N VAL A 916 10.30 -35.66 -12.82
CA VAL A 916 10.15 -35.12 -14.19
C VAL A 916 10.62 -36.12 -15.24
N ASP A 917 11.75 -36.80 -15.01
CA ASP A 917 12.29 -37.81 -15.94
C ASP A 917 11.36 -39.03 -16.08
N ASP A 918 10.90 -39.59 -14.95
CA ASP A 918 9.90 -40.66 -14.97
C ASP A 918 8.58 -40.19 -15.64
N ALA A 919 8.12 -38.96 -15.41
CA ALA A 919 6.92 -38.42 -16.07
C ALA A 919 7.05 -38.33 -17.60
N ILE A 920 8.24 -37.99 -18.11
CA ILE A 920 8.55 -38.01 -19.54
C ILE A 920 8.47 -39.44 -20.09
N ASN A 921 9.14 -40.38 -19.44
CA ASN A 921 9.16 -41.77 -19.87
C ASN A 921 7.77 -42.44 -19.82
N ASP A 922 7.02 -42.16 -18.75
CA ASP A 922 5.69 -42.72 -18.47
C ASP A 922 4.62 -42.24 -19.47
N GLY A 923 4.84 -41.08 -20.11
CA GLY A 923 3.98 -40.56 -21.20
C GLY A 923 2.91 -39.57 -20.75
N VAL A 924 3.22 -38.69 -19.79
CA VAL A 924 2.36 -37.59 -19.31
C VAL A 924 2.13 -36.53 -20.40
N ASP A 925 0.94 -35.93 -20.46
CA ASP A 925 0.61 -34.83 -21.40
C ASP A 925 0.81 -33.43 -20.80
N VAL A 926 0.44 -33.28 -19.53
CA VAL A 926 0.53 -32.02 -18.77
C VAL A 926 1.16 -32.33 -17.42
N LEU A 927 2.21 -31.59 -17.04
CA LEU A 927 2.93 -31.77 -15.79
C LEU A 927 2.70 -30.56 -14.88
N SER A 928 2.02 -30.78 -13.76
CA SER A 928 1.69 -29.77 -12.76
C SER A 928 2.69 -29.84 -11.61
N LEU A 929 3.43 -28.75 -11.39
CA LEU A 929 4.35 -28.58 -10.27
C LEU A 929 3.87 -27.42 -9.39
N SER A 930 3.12 -27.73 -8.34
CA SER A 930 2.58 -26.76 -7.38
C SER A 930 3.65 -26.29 -6.38
N LEU A 931 4.90 -26.16 -6.81
CA LEU A 931 6.08 -26.03 -5.96
C LEU A 931 6.72 -24.64 -6.09
N GLY A 932 6.94 -23.99 -4.96
CA GLY A 932 7.86 -22.86 -4.86
C GLY A 932 9.28 -23.39 -4.60
N ILE A 933 10.18 -23.18 -5.56
CA ILE A 933 11.57 -23.63 -5.49
C ILE A 933 12.47 -22.45 -5.81
N GLY A 934 13.39 -22.13 -4.90
CA GLY A 934 14.26 -20.95 -4.98
C GLY A 934 15.31 -20.96 -6.10
N SER A 935 15.20 -21.90 -7.04
CA SER A 935 16.07 -22.07 -8.20
C SER A 935 15.28 -22.72 -9.35
N ASP A 936 15.47 -22.22 -10.57
CA ASP A 936 14.90 -22.80 -11.79
C ASP A 936 15.33 -24.27 -12.01
N ILE A 937 14.50 -25.06 -12.72
CA ILE A 937 14.80 -26.44 -13.13
C ILE A 937 14.97 -26.52 -14.66
N PRO A 938 16.20 -26.42 -15.19
CA PRO A 938 16.48 -26.57 -16.62
C PRO A 938 15.99 -27.89 -17.24
N GLY A 939 15.96 -28.98 -16.47
CA GLY A 939 15.51 -30.31 -16.94
C GLY A 939 14.08 -30.33 -17.49
N THR A 940 13.24 -29.37 -17.10
CA THR A 940 11.87 -29.21 -17.63
C THR A 940 11.83 -28.90 -19.12
N LEU A 941 12.94 -28.41 -19.70
CA LEU A 941 13.08 -28.24 -21.15
C LEU A 941 12.90 -29.56 -21.90
N HIS A 942 13.35 -30.68 -21.33
CA HIS A 942 13.20 -32.00 -21.94
C HIS A 942 11.74 -32.47 -21.92
N ALA A 943 10.97 -32.14 -20.89
CA ALA A 943 9.53 -32.41 -20.88
C ALA A 943 8.81 -31.63 -21.98
N VAL A 944 9.11 -30.33 -22.11
CA VAL A 944 8.53 -29.49 -23.18
C VAL A 944 8.96 -29.96 -24.58
N ALA A 945 10.22 -30.36 -24.76
CA ALA A 945 10.72 -30.93 -26.00
C ALA A 945 10.08 -32.29 -26.34
N SER A 946 9.65 -33.06 -25.34
CA SER A 946 8.84 -34.29 -25.50
C SER A 946 7.34 -34.02 -25.70
N GLY A 947 6.92 -32.76 -25.85
CA GLY A 947 5.53 -32.38 -26.12
C GLY A 947 4.65 -32.21 -24.88
N ILE A 948 5.23 -32.22 -23.67
CA ILE A 948 4.54 -32.12 -22.40
C ILE A 948 4.37 -30.65 -22.01
N THR A 949 3.15 -30.23 -21.68
CA THR A 949 2.92 -28.86 -21.17
C THR A 949 3.27 -28.80 -19.69
N VAL A 950 4.19 -27.92 -19.29
CA VAL A 950 4.66 -27.82 -17.90
C VAL A 950 4.13 -26.54 -17.25
N VAL A 951 3.52 -26.68 -16.07
CA VAL A 951 2.89 -25.58 -15.32
C VAL A 951 3.49 -25.51 -13.93
N PHE A 952 3.94 -24.32 -13.53
CA PHE A 952 4.55 -24.03 -12.23
C PHE A 952 3.77 -22.98 -11.43
N ALA A 953 3.85 -23.09 -10.11
CA ALA A 953 3.48 -22.01 -9.21
C ALA A 953 4.53 -20.87 -9.27
N GLY A 954 4.09 -19.61 -9.33
CA GLY A 954 4.98 -18.44 -9.39
C GLY A 954 5.61 -18.00 -8.05
N GLY A 955 5.39 -18.72 -6.96
CA GLY A 955 5.92 -18.41 -5.62
C GLY A 955 4.99 -17.51 -4.78
N ASN A 956 5.05 -17.69 -3.46
CA ASN A 956 4.19 -16.99 -2.49
C ASN A 956 4.92 -15.83 -1.75
N ALA A 957 6.12 -15.44 -2.18
CA ALA A 957 6.97 -14.45 -1.50
C ALA A 957 6.65 -12.97 -1.84
N GLY A 958 5.67 -12.72 -2.72
CA GLY A 958 5.23 -11.39 -3.13
C GLY A 958 4.51 -10.61 -2.01
N PRO A 959 4.33 -9.29 -2.15
CA PRO A 959 4.24 -8.59 -3.43
C PRO A 959 5.41 -7.63 -3.71
N ALA A 960 6.59 -7.88 -3.13
CA ALA A 960 7.80 -7.23 -3.59
C ALA A 960 8.05 -7.56 -5.08
N PRO A 961 8.58 -6.62 -5.88
CA PRO A 961 8.97 -6.94 -7.24
C PRO A 961 10.11 -7.98 -7.22
N GLN A 962 10.22 -8.77 -8.29
CA GLN A 962 11.28 -9.78 -8.47
C GLN A 962 11.24 -10.95 -7.44
N THR A 963 10.10 -11.22 -6.80
CA THR A 963 9.86 -12.41 -5.96
C THR A 963 9.18 -13.57 -6.70
N VAL A 964 9.17 -13.55 -8.04
CA VAL A 964 8.59 -14.63 -8.84
C VAL A 964 9.62 -15.76 -8.99
N GLU A 965 9.17 -16.99 -8.79
CA GLU A 965 9.94 -18.22 -8.92
C GLU A 965 9.56 -18.97 -10.20
N ASN A 966 10.36 -19.96 -10.62
CA ASN A 966 10.13 -20.80 -11.80
C ASN A 966 9.97 -19.98 -13.10
N VAL A 967 11.01 -19.23 -13.49
CA VAL A 967 10.97 -18.21 -14.56
C VAL A 967 11.57 -18.67 -15.90
N VAL A 968 11.75 -19.97 -16.08
CA VAL A 968 12.27 -20.53 -17.35
C VAL A 968 11.30 -20.28 -18.53
N PRO A 969 11.78 -19.88 -19.72
CA PRO A 969 10.94 -19.31 -20.76
C PRO A 969 10.05 -20.31 -21.54
N TRP A 970 10.08 -21.60 -21.19
CA TRP A 970 9.33 -22.67 -21.87
C TRP A 970 8.17 -23.26 -21.04
N VAL A 971 7.95 -22.80 -19.81
CA VAL A 971 6.87 -23.26 -18.92
C VAL A 971 5.82 -22.16 -18.69
N ILE A 972 4.65 -22.53 -18.17
CA ILE A 972 3.64 -21.57 -17.70
C ILE A 972 3.84 -21.31 -16.20
N THR A 973 4.17 -20.07 -15.85
CA THR A 973 4.36 -19.65 -14.44
C THR A 973 3.10 -18.93 -13.94
N VAL A 974 2.47 -19.45 -12.90
CA VAL A 974 1.09 -19.08 -12.52
C VAL A 974 1.04 -18.20 -11.26
N ALA A 975 0.46 -17.01 -11.40
CA ALA A 975 0.10 -16.12 -10.30
C ALA A 975 -1.30 -16.45 -9.71
N ALA A 976 -1.54 -16.09 -8.45
CA ALA A 976 -2.82 -16.28 -7.78
C ALA A 976 -3.71 -15.02 -7.86
N SER A 977 -5.02 -15.22 -8.08
CA SER A 977 -6.05 -14.17 -8.11
C SER A 977 -7.19 -14.51 -7.12
N THR A 978 -7.96 -13.54 -6.66
CA THR A 978 -9.06 -13.78 -5.71
C THR A 978 -10.30 -14.36 -6.40
N ILE A 979 -11.12 -15.09 -5.64
CA ILE A 979 -12.47 -15.47 -6.06
C ILE A 979 -13.53 -14.64 -5.32
N ASP A 980 -14.73 -14.62 -5.87
CA ASP A 980 -15.89 -13.88 -5.39
C ASP A 980 -16.59 -14.50 -4.15
N ARG A 981 -15.84 -15.09 -3.22
CA ARG A 981 -16.35 -15.74 -1.99
C ARG A 981 -15.64 -15.20 -0.75
N SER A 982 -16.39 -14.95 0.32
CA SER A 982 -15.84 -14.47 1.61
C SER A 982 -16.40 -15.24 2.81
N PHE A 983 -15.74 -15.12 3.96
CA PHE A 983 -16.11 -15.78 5.23
C PHE A 983 -16.33 -14.76 6.36
N PRO A 984 -17.37 -13.92 6.28
CA PRO A 984 -17.61 -12.89 7.27
C PRO A 984 -17.98 -13.48 8.62
N THR A 985 -17.49 -12.83 9.68
CA THR A 985 -17.97 -12.99 11.05
C THR A 985 -18.25 -11.62 11.66
N VAL A 986 -19.22 -11.56 12.57
CA VAL A 986 -19.59 -10.36 13.30
C VAL A 986 -18.94 -10.39 14.68
N VAL A 987 -18.20 -9.33 15.03
CA VAL A 987 -17.94 -9.00 16.43
C VAL A 987 -19.03 -8.06 16.94
N SER A 988 -19.66 -8.45 18.04
CA SER A 988 -20.56 -7.60 18.80
C SER A 988 -19.81 -7.02 19.99
N LEU A 989 -19.87 -5.71 20.16
CA LEU A 989 -19.29 -4.97 21.29
C LEU A 989 -20.36 -4.68 22.36
N GLY A 990 -19.94 -4.43 23.60
CA GLY A 990 -20.86 -4.15 24.71
C GLY A 990 -21.71 -2.89 24.57
N ASN A 991 -21.33 -1.95 23.69
CA ASN A 991 -22.13 -0.78 23.29
C ASN A 991 -23.21 -1.10 22.23
N LYS A 992 -23.46 -2.38 21.92
CA LYS A 992 -24.33 -2.90 20.85
C LYS A 992 -23.80 -2.71 19.42
N GLU A 993 -22.65 -2.08 19.23
CA GLU A 993 -22.01 -1.92 17.93
C GLU A 993 -21.63 -3.30 17.35
N LYS A 994 -21.91 -3.48 16.05
CA LYS A 994 -21.59 -4.71 15.31
C LYS A 994 -20.62 -4.39 14.18
N LEU A 995 -19.49 -5.07 14.16
CA LEU A 995 -18.43 -4.87 13.16
C LEU A 995 -18.16 -6.19 12.45
N VAL A 996 -17.90 -6.14 11.14
CA VAL A 996 -17.71 -7.32 10.30
C VAL A 996 -16.23 -7.54 10.01
N GLY A 997 -15.68 -8.65 10.50
CA GLY A 997 -14.35 -9.14 10.14
C GLY A 997 -14.44 -10.46 9.39
N GLN A 998 -13.31 -11.17 9.30
CA GLN A 998 -13.19 -12.44 8.55
C GLN A 998 -12.60 -13.54 9.41
N SER A 999 -13.12 -14.76 9.29
CA SER A 999 -12.74 -15.90 10.14
C SER A 999 -13.09 -17.24 9.48
N LEU A 1000 -12.40 -18.31 9.89
CA LEU A 1000 -12.79 -19.70 9.63
C LEU A 1000 -13.44 -20.37 10.87
N ASN A 1001 -13.92 -19.61 11.86
CA ASN A 1001 -14.56 -20.20 13.05
C ASN A 1001 -15.92 -20.84 12.72
N TYR A 1002 -15.91 -22.13 12.36
CA TYR A 1002 -17.09 -22.94 12.03
C TYR A 1002 -17.67 -23.71 13.21
N ASN A 1003 -16.95 -23.85 14.33
CA ASN A 1003 -17.29 -24.84 15.35
C ASN A 1003 -18.29 -24.30 16.39
N ALA A 1004 -19.57 -24.63 16.20
CA ALA A 1004 -20.67 -24.22 17.06
C ALA A 1004 -20.56 -24.69 18.53
N THR A 1005 -19.85 -25.77 18.84
CA THR A 1005 -19.73 -26.28 20.23
C THR A 1005 -18.57 -25.67 21.02
N LYS A 1006 -17.53 -25.14 20.34
CA LYS A 1006 -16.52 -24.28 20.98
C LYS A 1006 -17.03 -22.86 21.23
N ASN A 1007 -17.96 -22.40 20.40
CA ASN A 1007 -18.42 -21.02 20.39
C ASN A 1007 -19.40 -20.73 21.54
N ASN A 1008 -18.87 -20.62 22.77
CA ASN A 1008 -19.66 -20.27 23.94
C ASN A 1008 -20.29 -18.89 23.72
N SER A 1009 -21.62 -18.79 23.82
CA SER A 1009 -22.42 -17.67 23.28
C SER A 1009 -22.30 -16.36 24.06
N ASN A 1010 -21.28 -16.24 24.91
CA ASN A 1010 -21.11 -15.24 25.95
C ASN A 1010 -20.16 -14.12 25.52
N TYR A 1011 -20.31 -12.96 26.15
CA TYR A 1011 -19.36 -11.86 26.05
C TYR A 1011 -18.11 -12.15 26.89
N HIS A 1012 -16.94 -11.84 26.34
CA HIS A 1012 -15.66 -11.87 27.04
C HIS A 1012 -15.11 -10.46 27.21
N MET A 1013 -14.34 -10.22 28.28
CA MET A 1013 -13.59 -8.96 28.42
C MET A 1013 -12.66 -8.79 27.23
N LEU A 1014 -12.59 -7.56 26.71
CA LEU A 1014 -11.72 -7.16 25.61
C LEU A 1014 -10.52 -6.37 26.18
N VAL A 1015 -9.33 -6.57 25.62
CA VAL A 1015 -8.12 -5.79 25.96
C VAL A 1015 -7.32 -5.44 24.72
N PHE A 1016 -6.57 -4.33 24.77
CA PHE A 1016 -5.60 -3.98 23.74
C PHE A 1016 -4.23 -4.63 24.07
N GLY A 1017 -3.65 -5.33 23.10
CA GLY A 1017 -2.38 -6.06 23.25
C GLY A 1017 -1.22 -5.48 22.43
N SER A 1018 -1.37 -4.29 21.86
CA SER A 1018 -0.39 -3.69 20.92
C SER A 1018 -0.08 -4.66 19.76
N SER A 1019 1.18 -4.97 19.49
CA SER A 1019 1.65 -5.95 18.49
C SER A 1019 1.44 -7.41 18.90
N CYS A 1020 1.14 -7.68 20.17
CA CYS A 1020 1.01 -9.02 20.75
C CYS A 1020 2.27 -9.91 20.60
N ASP A 1021 3.44 -9.29 20.55
CA ASP A 1021 4.74 -9.92 20.79
C ASP A 1021 4.98 -10.15 22.31
N GLU A 1022 6.05 -10.87 22.65
CA GLU A 1022 6.34 -11.23 24.05
C GLU A 1022 6.58 -10.00 24.94
N GLU A 1023 7.15 -8.91 24.40
CA GLU A 1023 7.37 -7.65 25.13
C GLU A 1023 6.06 -6.92 25.42
N SER A 1024 5.19 -6.76 24.41
CA SER A 1024 3.88 -6.13 24.58
C SER A 1024 3.00 -6.91 25.56
N LEU A 1025 2.97 -8.24 25.43
CA LEU A 1025 2.14 -9.11 26.27
C LEU A 1025 2.63 -9.19 27.72
N ALA A 1026 3.92 -8.95 28.00
CA ALA A 1026 4.43 -8.89 29.37
C ALA A 1026 3.75 -7.81 30.23
N THR A 1027 3.20 -6.76 29.60
CA THR A 1027 2.50 -5.65 30.29
C THR A 1027 0.97 -5.80 30.35
N VAL A 1028 0.39 -6.79 29.67
CA VAL A 1028 -1.07 -6.92 29.48
C VAL A 1028 -1.59 -8.27 29.98
N ASN A 1029 -2.46 -8.25 31.00
CA ASN A 1029 -3.15 -9.46 31.45
C ASN A 1029 -4.21 -9.89 30.40
N VAL A 1030 -3.88 -10.91 29.60
CA VAL A 1030 -4.76 -11.48 28.56
C VAL A 1030 -5.58 -12.71 29.02
N THR A 1031 -5.31 -13.26 30.21
CA THR A 1031 -5.92 -14.50 30.70
C THR A 1031 -7.45 -14.44 30.72
N GLY A 1032 -8.12 -15.32 29.98
CA GLY A 1032 -9.58 -15.39 29.91
C GLY A 1032 -10.26 -14.39 28.97
N LYS A 1033 -9.50 -13.55 28.25
CA LYS A 1033 -9.99 -12.38 27.50
C LYS A 1033 -9.90 -12.54 25.98
N ILE A 1034 -10.57 -11.66 25.25
CA ILE A 1034 -10.33 -11.43 23.82
C ILE A 1034 -9.30 -10.30 23.70
N VAL A 1035 -8.30 -10.46 22.83
CA VAL A 1035 -7.22 -9.49 22.65
C VAL A 1035 -7.34 -8.82 21.28
N LEU A 1036 -7.31 -7.49 21.24
CA LEU A 1036 -7.11 -6.70 20.04
C LEU A 1036 -5.61 -6.48 19.83
N CYS A 1037 -5.08 -7.06 18.75
CA CYS A 1037 -3.69 -6.96 18.33
C CYS A 1037 -3.61 -6.19 17.01
N TYR A 1038 -2.54 -5.42 16.79
CA TYR A 1038 -2.24 -4.74 15.53
C TYR A 1038 -1.01 -5.42 14.91
N ALA A 1039 -1.01 -5.63 13.59
CA ALA A 1039 0.23 -6.03 12.92
C ALA A 1039 1.32 -4.95 13.17
N PRO A 1040 2.54 -5.32 13.58
CA PRO A 1040 3.67 -4.38 13.66
C PRO A 1040 3.81 -3.57 12.35
N LEU A 1041 4.22 -2.30 12.43
CA LEU A 1041 4.44 -1.46 11.24
C LEU A 1041 5.41 -2.13 10.25
N GLU A 1042 6.40 -2.84 10.78
CA GLU A 1042 7.34 -3.66 10.03
C GLU A 1042 6.61 -4.80 9.30
N ALA A 1043 5.76 -5.56 10.00
CA ALA A 1043 4.94 -6.65 9.45
C ALA A 1043 3.81 -6.18 8.50
N ALA A 1044 3.42 -4.91 8.55
CA ALA A 1044 2.54 -4.29 7.56
C ALA A 1044 3.29 -3.94 6.26
N ALA A 1045 4.61 -3.79 6.32
CA ALA A 1045 5.49 -3.47 5.20
C ALA A 1045 6.27 -4.68 4.63
N THR A 1046 6.43 -5.78 5.38
CA THR A 1046 7.00 -7.04 4.88
C THR A 1046 6.03 -7.80 3.96
N SER A 1047 6.56 -8.74 3.17
CA SER A 1047 5.78 -9.45 2.15
C SER A 1047 5.04 -10.71 2.64
N SER A 1048 5.36 -11.26 3.83
CA SER A 1048 4.62 -12.40 4.40
C SER A 1048 3.94 -12.07 5.73
N PRO A 1049 2.60 -12.09 5.79
CA PRO A 1049 1.85 -11.88 7.03
C PRO A 1049 1.96 -13.03 8.06
N ASN A 1050 2.25 -14.26 7.59
CA ASN A 1050 2.11 -15.50 8.37
C ASN A 1050 2.88 -15.49 9.71
N PRO A 1051 4.14 -15.01 9.80
CA PRO A 1051 4.88 -15.05 11.07
C PRO A 1051 4.24 -14.18 12.15
N ALA A 1052 3.73 -13.00 11.81
CA ALA A 1052 3.21 -12.05 12.79
C ALA A 1052 1.87 -12.50 13.40
N PHE A 1053 0.91 -12.92 12.56
CA PHE A 1053 -0.38 -13.43 13.03
C PHE A 1053 -0.20 -14.75 13.81
N GLY A 1054 0.59 -15.69 13.28
CA GLY A 1054 0.89 -16.95 13.95
C GLY A 1054 1.57 -16.76 15.31
N THR A 1055 2.57 -15.88 15.38
CA THR A 1055 3.28 -15.55 16.63
C THR A 1055 2.35 -14.90 17.66
N ALA A 1056 1.55 -13.91 17.25
CA ALA A 1056 0.58 -13.27 18.14
C ALA A 1056 -0.46 -14.27 18.67
N ALA A 1057 -1.01 -15.13 17.81
CA ALA A 1057 -1.96 -16.18 18.19
C ALA A 1057 -1.37 -17.18 19.19
N ILE A 1058 -0.12 -17.62 18.98
CA ILE A 1058 0.60 -18.52 19.89
C ILE A 1058 0.93 -17.80 21.21
N GLY A 1059 1.38 -16.55 21.17
CA GLY A 1059 1.72 -15.73 22.33
C GLY A 1059 0.54 -15.54 23.28
N ILE A 1060 -0.61 -15.09 22.77
CA ILE A 1060 -1.81 -14.92 23.60
C ILE A 1060 -2.40 -16.25 24.06
N ALA A 1061 -2.26 -17.33 23.28
CA ALA A 1061 -2.70 -18.66 23.69
C ALA A 1061 -1.85 -19.20 24.85
N LYS A 1062 -0.51 -19.02 24.82
CA LYS A 1062 0.37 -19.28 25.97
C LYS A 1062 -0.03 -18.42 27.19
N GLY A 1063 -0.43 -17.17 26.96
CA GLY A 1063 -0.99 -16.27 27.98
C GLY A 1063 -2.40 -16.62 28.47
N GLY A 1064 -3.03 -17.70 27.99
CA GLY A 1064 -4.35 -18.14 28.42
C GLY A 1064 -5.53 -17.30 27.92
N ALA A 1065 -5.36 -16.56 26.81
CA ALA A 1065 -6.43 -15.82 26.16
C ALA A 1065 -7.55 -16.75 25.64
N LYS A 1066 -8.73 -16.17 25.38
CA LYS A 1066 -9.88 -16.88 24.82
C LYS A 1066 -10.06 -16.63 23.32
N GLY A 1067 -9.70 -15.46 22.80
CA GLY A 1067 -9.87 -15.15 21.38
C GLY A 1067 -9.02 -13.98 20.89
N LEU A 1068 -8.96 -13.82 19.57
CA LEU A 1068 -8.10 -12.85 18.88
C LEU A 1068 -8.91 -11.98 17.92
N ILE A 1069 -8.71 -10.68 17.98
CA ILE A 1069 -9.05 -9.72 16.92
C ILE A 1069 -7.72 -9.14 16.43
N PHE A 1070 -7.33 -9.45 15.19
CA PHE A 1070 -6.05 -9.02 14.64
C PHE A 1070 -6.26 -8.00 13.51
N ALA A 1071 -5.73 -6.80 13.70
CA ALA A 1071 -5.80 -5.69 12.75
C ALA A 1071 -4.67 -5.78 11.73
N HIS A 1072 -5.01 -5.98 10.46
CA HIS A 1072 -4.03 -6.11 9.40
C HIS A 1072 -4.61 -5.74 8.01
N GLN A 1073 -3.73 -5.43 7.05
CA GLN A 1073 -4.15 -4.90 5.73
C GLN A 1073 -4.30 -5.95 4.63
N ARG A 1074 -3.74 -7.15 4.80
CA ARG A 1074 -3.67 -8.19 3.76
C ARG A 1074 -4.10 -9.54 4.33
N THR A 1075 -5.06 -10.18 3.70
CA THR A 1075 -5.89 -11.17 4.42
C THR A 1075 -5.95 -12.55 3.77
N ASN A 1076 -4.93 -12.87 2.97
CA ASN A 1076 -4.75 -14.22 2.44
C ASN A 1076 -3.98 -15.11 3.46
N ILE A 1077 -4.39 -15.05 4.74
CA ILE A 1077 -3.80 -15.81 5.86
C ILE A 1077 -4.79 -16.87 6.39
N PHE A 1078 -5.58 -17.45 5.48
CA PHE A 1078 -6.68 -18.35 5.84
C PHE A 1078 -6.19 -19.63 6.51
N ASP A 1079 -5.00 -20.11 6.12
CA ASP A 1079 -4.39 -21.32 6.67
C ASP A 1079 -3.99 -21.12 8.15
N ASP A 1080 -3.48 -19.95 8.55
CA ASP A 1080 -3.19 -19.64 9.95
C ASP A 1080 -4.45 -19.32 10.77
N LEU A 1081 -5.50 -18.76 10.15
CA LEU A 1081 -6.81 -18.64 10.80
C LEU A 1081 -7.38 -20.00 11.22
N GLU A 1082 -7.17 -21.06 10.42
CA GLU A 1082 -7.56 -22.43 10.83
C GLU A 1082 -6.78 -22.86 12.08
N ASN A 1083 -5.46 -22.64 12.11
CA ASN A 1083 -4.61 -22.98 13.24
C ASN A 1083 -4.97 -22.19 14.50
N CYS A 1084 -5.23 -20.89 14.38
CA CYS A 1084 -5.65 -20.04 15.48
C CYS A 1084 -6.98 -20.50 16.12
N ASN A 1085 -7.97 -20.89 15.31
CA ASN A 1085 -9.26 -21.42 15.80
C ASN A 1085 -9.14 -22.84 16.42
N LYS A 1086 -8.05 -23.57 16.19
CA LYS A 1086 -7.76 -24.81 16.94
C LYS A 1086 -7.33 -24.50 18.38
N ILE A 1087 -6.49 -23.48 18.59
CA ILE A 1087 -5.88 -23.14 19.88
C ILE A 1087 -6.71 -22.16 20.75
N LEU A 1088 -7.47 -21.22 20.15
CA LEU A 1088 -8.28 -20.24 20.90
C LEU A 1088 -9.80 -20.60 20.88
N PRO A 1089 -10.46 -20.76 22.06
CA PRO A 1089 -11.83 -21.28 22.13
C PRO A 1089 -12.94 -20.30 21.70
N ALA A 1090 -12.79 -18.99 21.92
CA ALA A 1090 -13.71 -17.96 21.42
C ALA A 1090 -13.42 -17.58 19.95
N GLY A 1091 -12.42 -18.22 19.34
CA GLY A 1091 -12.04 -18.05 17.94
C GLY A 1091 -11.20 -16.81 17.65
N CYS A 1092 -10.83 -16.69 16.38
CA CYS A 1092 -9.96 -15.65 15.86
C CYS A 1092 -10.63 -14.94 14.68
N MET A 1093 -10.45 -13.63 14.56
CA MET A 1093 -10.92 -12.84 13.43
C MET A 1093 -9.88 -11.82 12.96
N MET A 1094 -9.87 -11.60 11.65
CA MET A 1094 -9.12 -10.52 11.00
C MET A 1094 -10.03 -9.31 10.81
N VAL A 1095 -9.50 -8.12 11.04
CA VAL A 1095 -10.14 -6.83 10.78
C VAL A 1095 -9.16 -5.88 10.08
N ASP A 1096 -9.66 -4.87 9.40
CA ASP A 1096 -8.82 -3.76 8.92
C ASP A 1096 -8.54 -2.74 10.04
N PHE A 1097 -7.64 -1.79 9.80
CA PHE A 1097 -7.23 -0.80 10.80
C PHE A 1097 -8.33 0.23 11.13
N GLU A 1098 -9.32 0.44 10.26
CA GLU A 1098 -10.48 1.32 10.55
C GLU A 1098 -11.43 0.66 11.55
N ILE A 1099 -11.75 -0.62 11.35
CA ILE A 1099 -12.51 -1.43 12.30
C ILE A 1099 -11.73 -1.55 13.61
N ALA A 1100 -10.43 -1.81 13.55
CA ALA A 1100 -9.59 -1.88 14.75
C ALA A 1100 -9.50 -0.56 15.51
N ALA A 1101 -9.46 0.59 14.81
CA ALA A 1101 -9.48 1.91 15.44
C ALA A 1101 -10.80 2.19 16.16
N ARG A 1102 -11.94 1.76 15.60
CA ARG A 1102 -13.25 1.81 16.28
C ARG A 1102 -13.27 0.96 17.54
N ILE A 1103 -12.77 -0.29 17.47
CA ILE A 1103 -12.66 -1.17 18.63
C ILE A 1103 -11.70 -0.60 19.70
N ALA A 1104 -10.60 0.04 19.29
CA ALA A 1104 -9.66 0.72 20.18
C ALA A 1104 -10.25 1.99 20.83
N SER A 1105 -11.07 2.75 20.09
CA SER A 1105 -11.84 3.87 20.63
C SER A 1105 -12.81 3.40 21.71
N TYR A 1106 -13.61 2.36 21.41
CA TYR A 1106 -14.49 1.70 22.38
C TYR A 1106 -13.74 1.24 23.65
N LEU A 1107 -12.54 0.67 23.49
CA LEU A 1107 -11.66 0.28 24.59
C LEU A 1107 -11.23 1.45 25.49
N ASN A 1108 -10.92 2.61 24.91
CA ASN A 1108 -10.47 3.79 25.67
C ASN A 1108 -11.61 4.48 26.45
N ILE A 1109 -12.83 4.52 25.90
CA ILE A 1109 -13.97 5.21 26.54
C ILE A 1109 -14.77 4.32 27.52
N THR A 1110 -14.59 3.00 27.47
CA THR A 1110 -15.45 2.05 28.22
C THR A 1110 -14.73 1.44 29.42
N ARG A 1111 -15.27 1.60 30.64
CA ARG A 1111 -14.69 1.04 31.88
C ARG A 1111 -14.64 -0.50 31.96
N LYS A 1112 -15.55 -1.20 31.28
CA LYS A 1112 -15.62 -2.67 31.21
C LYS A 1112 -15.89 -3.10 29.76
N PRO A 1113 -14.89 -3.00 28.87
CA PRO A 1113 -15.06 -3.29 27.46
C PRO A 1113 -15.21 -4.80 27.26
N VAL A 1114 -16.25 -5.20 26.52
CA VAL A 1114 -16.55 -6.61 26.23
C VAL A 1114 -16.83 -6.81 24.76
N ALA A 1115 -16.47 -7.99 24.25
CA ALA A 1115 -16.68 -8.40 22.86
C ALA A 1115 -17.17 -9.86 22.78
N LYS A 1116 -17.83 -10.18 21.67
CA LYS A 1116 -18.25 -11.53 21.29
C LYS A 1116 -18.02 -11.73 19.80
N ILE A 1117 -17.26 -12.76 19.43
CA ILE A 1117 -17.01 -13.14 18.02
C ILE A 1117 -18.05 -14.19 17.62
N SER A 1118 -18.71 -14.00 16.47
CA SER A 1118 -19.73 -14.92 15.97
C SER A 1118 -19.12 -16.09 15.19
N ARG A 1119 -19.94 -17.11 14.86
CA ARG A 1119 -19.53 -18.11 13.86
C ARG A 1119 -19.36 -17.44 12.49
N ALA A 1120 -18.40 -17.91 11.70
CA ALA A 1120 -18.29 -17.52 10.30
C ALA A 1120 -19.45 -18.10 9.47
N VAL A 1121 -19.84 -17.40 8.42
CA VAL A 1121 -20.77 -17.89 7.39
C VAL A 1121 -20.12 -17.81 6.02
N THR A 1122 -20.63 -18.53 5.01
CA THR A 1122 -20.15 -18.43 3.64
C THR A 1122 -21.06 -17.51 2.82
N VAL A 1123 -20.48 -16.56 2.09
CA VAL A 1123 -21.22 -15.64 1.20
C VAL A 1123 -20.71 -15.75 -0.23
N VAL A 1124 -21.64 -15.75 -1.20
CA VAL A 1124 -21.45 -16.13 -2.62
C VAL A 1124 -22.29 -15.22 -3.53
N GLY A 1125 -21.72 -14.63 -4.58
CA GLY A 1125 -22.42 -13.85 -5.63
C GLY A 1125 -21.75 -12.51 -6.04
N ASN A 1126 -22.25 -11.89 -7.12
CA ASN A 1126 -21.86 -10.52 -7.56
C ASN A 1126 -22.33 -9.39 -6.61
N GLY A 1127 -22.92 -9.74 -5.47
CA GLY A 1127 -23.30 -8.85 -4.37
C GLY A 1127 -22.72 -9.33 -3.04
N VAL A 1128 -21.63 -10.09 -3.07
CA VAL A 1128 -20.92 -10.49 -1.84
C VAL A 1128 -20.51 -9.25 -1.07
N LEU A 1129 -20.75 -9.31 0.24
CA LEU A 1129 -19.92 -8.61 1.22
C LEU A 1129 -18.48 -9.08 1.00
N ALA A 1130 -17.79 -8.44 0.06
CA ALA A 1130 -16.35 -8.37 0.10
C ALA A 1130 -16.08 -7.28 1.14
N PRO A 1131 -15.67 -7.62 2.38
CA PRO A 1131 -14.79 -6.70 3.09
C PRO A 1131 -13.58 -6.37 2.18
N ARG A 1132 -12.65 -5.54 2.67
CA ARG A 1132 -11.38 -5.21 1.96
C ARG A 1132 -10.42 -6.41 1.81
N ILE A 1133 -10.99 -7.61 1.80
CA ILE A 1133 -10.53 -8.91 2.22
C ILE A 1133 -11.31 -9.91 1.35
N ALA A 1134 -10.86 -10.10 0.12
CA ALA A 1134 -11.22 -11.27 -0.69
C ALA A 1134 -10.00 -12.17 -0.73
N ALA A 1135 -10.18 -13.47 -0.51
CA ALA A 1135 -9.08 -14.43 -0.53
C ALA A 1135 -9.26 -15.45 -1.64
N PHE A 1136 -8.13 -15.78 -2.26
CA PHE A 1136 -8.03 -17.02 -3.00
C PHE A 1136 -8.01 -18.17 -1.99
N SER A 1137 -9.06 -18.97 -1.98
CA SER A 1137 -9.08 -20.21 -1.19
C SER A 1137 -9.81 -21.27 -1.98
N ILE A 1138 -9.15 -22.40 -2.21
CA ILE A 1138 -9.73 -23.51 -2.97
C ILE A 1138 -10.11 -24.60 -1.99
N LEU A 1139 -11.35 -25.09 -2.08
CA LEU A 1139 -11.83 -26.20 -1.27
C LEU A 1139 -11.67 -27.48 -2.10
N ALA A 1140 -10.72 -28.32 -1.74
CA ALA A 1140 -10.50 -29.61 -2.40
C ALA A 1140 -10.13 -30.69 -1.36
N ALA A 1141 -9.91 -31.92 -1.82
CA ALA A 1141 -9.73 -33.06 -0.94
C ALA A 1141 -8.38 -33.03 -0.22
N VAL A 1142 -8.39 -33.28 1.08
CA VAL A 1142 -7.21 -33.39 1.94
C VAL A 1142 -7.43 -34.56 2.89
N GLY A 1143 -6.75 -35.68 2.63
CA GLY A 1143 -7.03 -36.94 3.32
C GLY A 1143 -8.44 -37.44 3.03
N ASP A 1144 -9.19 -37.78 4.08
CA ASP A 1144 -10.61 -38.16 4.04
C ASP A 1144 -11.56 -36.94 4.14
N SER A 1145 -11.03 -35.72 4.11
CA SER A 1145 -11.74 -34.47 4.37
C SER A 1145 -11.63 -33.48 3.21
N TYR A 1146 -12.29 -32.33 3.32
CA TYR A 1146 -12.08 -31.19 2.40
C TYR A 1146 -11.58 -30.00 3.20
N LYS A 1147 -10.54 -29.31 2.70
CA LYS A 1147 -9.95 -28.15 3.37
C LYS A 1147 -9.70 -27.00 2.40
N PHE A 1148 -9.64 -25.80 2.94
CA PHE A 1148 -9.15 -24.65 2.18
C PHE A 1148 -7.63 -24.71 2.12
N MET A 1149 -7.08 -24.32 0.96
CA MET A 1149 -5.67 -23.95 0.80
C MET A 1149 -5.61 -22.70 -0.08
N SER A 1150 -4.54 -21.93 0.04
CA SER A 1150 -4.33 -20.66 -0.65
C SER A 1150 -2.94 -20.55 -1.30
N GLY A 1151 -2.72 -19.49 -2.10
CA GLY A 1151 -1.43 -19.23 -2.76
C GLY A 1151 -1.31 -19.71 -4.22
N THR A 1152 -0.15 -19.44 -4.85
CA THR A 1152 0.14 -19.78 -6.25
C THR A 1152 0.14 -21.29 -6.52
N SER A 1153 0.48 -22.10 -5.51
CA SER A 1153 0.40 -23.56 -5.57
C SER A 1153 -1.03 -24.07 -5.79
N MET A 1154 -2.05 -23.29 -5.43
CA MET A 1154 -3.47 -23.60 -5.68
C MET A 1154 -4.00 -23.00 -6.99
N ALA A 1155 -3.25 -22.08 -7.61
CA ALA A 1155 -3.55 -21.52 -8.93
C ALA A 1155 -2.94 -22.38 -10.06
N CYS A 1156 -1.72 -22.91 -9.86
CA CYS A 1156 -1.07 -23.90 -10.72
C CYS A 1156 -2.01 -25.03 -11.19
N PRO A 1157 -2.70 -25.80 -10.32
CA PRO A 1157 -3.62 -26.87 -10.73
C PRO A 1157 -4.82 -26.38 -11.54
N HIS A 1158 -5.23 -25.10 -11.42
CA HIS A 1158 -6.30 -24.57 -12.27
C HIS A 1158 -5.82 -24.43 -13.71
N VAL A 1159 -4.63 -23.88 -13.93
CA VAL A 1159 -4.04 -23.76 -15.27
C VAL A 1159 -3.70 -25.14 -15.85
N SER A 1160 -3.18 -26.07 -15.04
CA SER A 1160 -2.91 -27.45 -15.46
C SER A 1160 -4.17 -28.17 -15.96
N ALA A 1161 -5.33 -27.97 -15.32
CA ALA A 1161 -6.59 -28.55 -15.81
C ALA A 1161 -7.10 -27.87 -17.09
N VAL A 1162 -6.95 -26.55 -17.24
CA VAL A 1162 -7.29 -25.86 -18.51
C VAL A 1162 -6.39 -26.34 -19.65
N ALA A 1163 -5.08 -26.48 -19.40
CA ALA A 1163 -4.14 -27.07 -20.35
C ALA A 1163 -4.52 -28.52 -20.74
N ALA A 1164 -4.99 -29.33 -19.79
CA ALA A 1164 -5.49 -30.67 -20.06
C ALA A 1164 -6.78 -30.67 -20.92
N LEU A 1165 -7.71 -29.73 -20.69
CA LEU A 1165 -8.89 -29.56 -21.55
C LEU A 1165 -8.49 -29.13 -22.97
N LEU A 1166 -7.58 -28.16 -23.10
CA LEU A 1166 -7.07 -27.70 -24.41
C LEU A 1166 -6.36 -28.83 -25.16
N LYS A 1167 -5.52 -29.63 -24.48
CA LYS A 1167 -4.82 -30.77 -25.07
C LYS A 1167 -5.78 -31.88 -25.51
N SER A 1168 -6.93 -32.05 -24.84
CA SER A 1168 -7.98 -32.98 -25.27
C SER A 1168 -8.69 -32.50 -26.55
N VAL A 1169 -9.01 -31.21 -26.66
CA VAL A 1169 -9.63 -30.62 -27.87
C VAL A 1169 -8.63 -30.57 -29.04
N HIS A 1170 -7.36 -30.32 -28.75
CA HIS A 1170 -6.30 -30.14 -29.73
C HIS A 1170 -5.07 -31.04 -29.41
N PRO A 1171 -5.15 -32.35 -29.70
CA PRO A 1171 -4.05 -33.29 -29.41
C PRO A 1171 -2.73 -32.92 -30.09
N ASP A 1172 -2.79 -32.31 -31.28
CA ASP A 1172 -1.63 -31.92 -32.08
C ASP A 1172 -0.96 -30.61 -31.63
N TRP A 1173 -1.56 -29.87 -30.70
CA TRP A 1173 -0.94 -28.64 -30.20
C TRP A 1173 0.33 -28.95 -29.41
N SER A 1174 1.41 -28.24 -29.76
CA SER A 1174 2.65 -28.23 -29.00
C SER A 1174 2.45 -27.46 -27.69
N PRO A 1175 3.31 -27.67 -26.66
CA PRO A 1175 3.29 -26.86 -25.46
C PRO A 1175 3.36 -25.36 -25.74
N ALA A 1176 4.13 -24.94 -26.75
CA ALA A 1176 4.21 -23.53 -27.15
C ALA A 1176 2.86 -22.97 -27.65
N MET A 1177 2.06 -23.76 -28.37
CA MET A 1177 0.71 -23.34 -28.80
C MET A 1177 -0.25 -23.22 -27.60
N ILE A 1178 -0.15 -24.12 -26.62
CA ILE A 1178 -0.94 -24.07 -25.38
C ILE A 1178 -0.51 -22.88 -24.51
N ASN A 1179 0.78 -22.53 -24.49
CA ASN A 1179 1.31 -21.40 -23.72
C ASN A 1179 0.93 -20.01 -24.29
N ILE A 1180 0.59 -19.90 -25.58
CA ILE A 1180 0.39 -18.61 -26.29
C ILE A 1180 -1.08 -18.16 -26.30
N GLY A 1181 -2.04 -19.03 -25.95
CA GLY A 1181 -3.49 -18.93 -26.24
C GLY A 1181 -4.11 -17.52 -26.30
N ASP A 1182 -4.78 -17.25 -27.44
CA ASP A 1182 -5.57 -16.04 -27.77
C ASP A 1182 -6.68 -15.70 -26.74
#